data_AF-A0A2U3PUK2-F1
#
_entry.id   AF-A0A2U3PUK2-F1
#
_cell.length_a   1.000
_cell.length_b   1.000
_cell.length_c   1.000
_cell.angle_alpha   90.00
_cell.angle_beta   90.00
_cell.angle_gamma   90.00
#
_symmetry.space_group_name_H-M   'P 1'
#
loop_
_entity.id
_entity.type
_entity.pdbx_description
1 polymer ?
#
loop_
_entity_poly.entity_id
_entity_poly.type
_entity_poly.pdbx_seq_one_letter_code
_entity_poly.pdbx_strand_id
1 'polypeptide(L)'
;MKAAKKAAKKSAKKSAKKTSARPGRRMSAAGARYYLLDMGKEQYGDCIVCRFGDRAVMIDAGHPSDFAGQSGYESIPDQLASVLGGEAPFTIDLLIVTHGHNDHIGCLPKLVSEDTIRPKYAIVADPDLAFPPGFRDALGDDPDIEVEKVVAGLLEEDHSFLPDAQLDEFLDAVAKLGQKYRDAIDKLEHDGTTVFKWGSTDPAELAPIYEMLAGTGFDVIGPALPQLEICRDQIIAFARKAKKAAEDAVSAIPTDLTPNATRVYKQILLGDPARDALPLMDRKGTGSALNCQSLVVKFGDGDQKVLLAGDMQFADSEVDGLAAELADLRRKVVAAGPYRFVKMTHHTSYNGIDETFWQQLGSPPLLAHSGGLNDSDHPNVDALAYLKELNGITFARTDRNGQIAVDPSIVGRTAFKTSRGSLNDFALNKRQKARDENLASLERKTPPEVQQVQENRRSQSVSLEGRVPTDGEFVDIIFARIPYRDGRVTIDGHVIEIQRFPALEAKQENPPPPPRPPRLSTERTADVRRFAPGRDLSRILFVTDKERLRRNIGDDAAGIMRLIQDGGSRLLGVDGSAPERQVTAELATGKYDGTVVLGGYDVVKSQSVDVLDVPLRASLTHRAIAEDQDEFIVWSDEIYGDADGDGLAEFPVSRIPDAKKPALVLAALTADKPGRVSQRFGICNSARPFSFDIFNSVVPGSAPYMTSGPRGYRDVNAGAARQPFLYFMLHGLDRDGSRFWGDGTSGAIEAINTDVLPKSGLGIVFAGCCWGALTVNQRANDRSGTVSPKAPDASMALASLAAGALAFVGCTGVHYSPGSAGDFFGGPMHRAFWKALASNDFSPAKALFDARKAFLAEMPHGRRLPLELAIERKIYRQFTCLGLGW
;
A
#
# COMPACT_ATOMS: atom_id res chain seq x y z
N MET A 1 -48.80 41.84 2.81
CA MET A 1 -48.70 40.62 3.63
C MET A 1 -50.03 40.01 4.12
N LYS A 2 -51.04 40.75 4.61
CA LYS A 2 -52.35 40.16 5.01
C LYS A 2 -53.25 39.68 3.85
N ALA A 3 -53.10 40.26 2.65
CA ALA A 3 -53.84 39.83 1.45
C ALA A 3 -53.36 38.47 0.88
N ALA A 4 -52.04 38.21 0.92
CA ALA A 4 -51.44 36.95 0.46
C ALA A 4 -51.85 35.74 1.32
N LYS A 5 -51.96 35.91 2.65
CA LYS A 5 -52.43 34.85 3.57
C LYS A 5 -53.92 34.51 3.38
N LYS A 6 -54.73 35.41 2.81
CA LYS A 6 -56.18 35.19 2.57
C LYS A 6 -56.44 34.45 1.24
N ALA A 7 -55.54 34.58 0.25
CA ALA A 7 -55.58 33.84 -1.00
C ALA A 7 -55.18 32.36 -0.82
N ALA A 8 -54.13 32.08 -0.02
CA ALA A 8 -53.69 30.72 0.28
C ALA A 8 -54.75 29.89 1.04
N LYS A 9 -55.47 30.50 1.99
CA LYS A 9 -56.56 29.82 2.73
C LYS A 9 -57.83 29.55 1.91
N LYS A 10 -58.07 30.29 0.82
CA LYS A 10 -59.22 30.05 -0.08
C LYS A 10 -58.93 28.98 -1.14
N SER A 11 -57.67 28.82 -1.55
CA SER A 11 -57.23 27.73 -2.43
C SER A 11 -57.28 26.37 -1.73
N ALA A 12 -56.81 26.30 -0.48
CA ALA A 12 -56.78 25.07 0.32
C ALA A 12 -58.18 24.50 0.69
N LYS A 13 -59.24 25.31 0.65
CA LYS A 13 -60.61 24.85 0.94
C LYS A 13 -61.40 24.38 -0.29
N LYS A 14 -60.89 24.60 -1.51
CA LYS A 14 -61.59 24.24 -2.76
C LYS A 14 -61.10 22.92 -3.39
N SER A 15 -59.94 22.38 -3.00
CA SER A 15 -59.50 21.04 -3.46
C SER A 15 -59.98 19.88 -2.58
N ALA A 16 -60.56 20.16 -1.40
CA ALA A 16 -61.02 19.13 -0.46
C ALA A 16 -62.39 18.48 -0.80
N LYS A 17 -62.88 18.59 -2.04
CA LYS A 17 -64.22 18.07 -2.40
C LYS A 17 -64.32 17.57 -3.84
N LYS A 18 -63.70 16.41 -4.11
CA LYS A 18 -64.18 15.29 -4.96
C LYS A 18 -63.00 14.50 -5.52
N THR A 19 -62.70 13.37 -4.89
CA THR A 19 -62.34 12.10 -5.55
C THR A 19 -62.45 11.01 -4.47
N SER A 20 -63.60 10.35 -4.41
CA SER A 20 -63.73 9.09 -3.69
C SER A 20 -62.99 8.01 -4.46
N ALA A 21 -61.66 7.96 -4.30
CA ALA A 21 -60.86 6.84 -4.76
C ALA A 21 -61.12 5.66 -3.80
N ARG A 22 -61.40 4.49 -4.37
CA ARG A 22 -61.45 3.22 -3.63
C ARG A 22 -60.18 3.07 -2.78
N PRO A 23 -60.25 2.52 -1.56
CA PRO A 23 -59.06 2.32 -0.74
C PRO A 23 -58.09 1.41 -1.51
N GLY A 24 -56.96 1.98 -1.92
CA GLY A 24 -55.86 1.23 -2.51
C GLY A 24 -55.45 0.13 -1.55
N ARG A 25 -55.35 -1.10 -2.06
CA ARG A 25 -54.86 -2.26 -1.33
C ARG A 25 -53.48 -1.90 -0.78
N ARG A 26 -53.37 -1.69 0.54
CA ARG A 26 -52.08 -1.49 1.21
C ARG A 26 -51.17 -2.67 0.86
N MET A 27 -50.04 -2.37 0.23
CA MET A 27 -49.01 -3.35 -0.06
C MET A 27 -48.38 -3.78 1.27
N SER A 28 -48.04 -5.06 1.40
CA SER A 28 -47.22 -5.54 2.51
C SER A 28 -45.85 -5.91 2.01
N ALA A 29 -44.82 -5.63 2.80
CA ALA A 29 -43.48 -6.21 2.62
C ALA A 29 -43.47 -7.75 2.60
N ALA A 30 -44.55 -8.42 3.08
CA ALA A 30 -44.69 -9.86 2.97
C ALA A 30 -44.69 -10.32 1.50
N GLY A 31 -43.68 -11.12 1.13
CA GLY A 31 -43.45 -11.62 -0.23
C GLY A 31 -42.48 -10.77 -1.07
N ALA A 32 -41.76 -9.82 -0.46
CA ALA A 32 -40.68 -9.10 -1.14
C ALA A 32 -39.52 -10.02 -1.53
N ARG A 33 -38.96 -9.82 -2.72
CA ARG A 33 -37.78 -10.55 -3.20
C ARG A 33 -36.70 -9.61 -3.70
N TYR A 34 -35.47 -9.91 -3.34
CA TYR A 34 -34.29 -9.11 -3.69
C TYR A 34 -33.39 -9.96 -4.57
N TYR A 35 -33.14 -9.49 -5.78
CA TYR A 35 -32.34 -10.19 -6.79
C TYR A 35 -31.02 -9.45 -6.96
N LEU A 36 -29.91 -10.07 -6.58
CA LEU A 36 -28.58 -9.59 -6.94
C LEU A 36 -28.22 -10.27 -8.26
N LEU A 37 -27.98 -9.46 -9.29
CA LEU A 37 -27.67 -9.98 -10.62
C LEU A 37 -26.22 -10.48 -10.66
N ASP A 38 -25.95 -11.39 -11.58
CA ASP A 38 -24.62 -11.94 -11.82
C ASP A 38 -23.76 -10.92 -12.56
N MET A 39 -22.64 -10.50 -11.95
CA MET A 39 -21.71 -9.49 -12.48
C MET A 39 -20.57 -10.09 -13.31
N GLY A 40 -20.66 -11.37 -13.65
CA GLY A 40 -19.74 -11.96 -14.59
C GLY A 40 -18.32 -12.15 -14.06
N LYS A 41 -17.35 -11.89 -14.93
CA LYS A 41 -15.92 -12.07 -14.67
C LYS A 41 -15.21 -10.80 -14.27
N GLU A 42 -15.75 -9.62 -14.56
CA GLU A 42 -15.08 -8.36 -14.23
C GLU A 42 -14.99 -8.17 -12.71
N GLN A 43 -13.99 -7.42 -12.23
CA GLN A 43 -13.84 -7.18 -10.80
C GLN A 43 -14.96 -6.26 -10.29
N TYR A 44 -15.41 -6.40 -9.05
CA TYR A 44 -16.51 -5.58 -8.50
C TYR A 44 -17.84 -5.72 -9.25
N GLY A 45 -18.72 -4.73 -9.12
CA GLY A 45 -20.02 -4.68 -9.80
C GLY A 45 -21.22 -4.86 -8.88
N ASP A 46 -22.22 -3.99 -9.09
CA ASP A 46 -23.49 -4.02 -8.38
C ASP A 46 -24.66 -3.79 -9.34
N CYS A 47 -25.64 -4.70 -9.29
CA CYS A 47 -26.96 -4.48 -9.87
C CYS A 47 -27.99 -5.31 -9.10
N ILE A 48 -28.97 -4.64 -8.49
CA ILE A 48 -29.97 -5.26 -7.61
C ILE A 48 -31.37 -4.91 -8.08
N VAL A 49 -32.25 -5.90 -8.16
CA VAL A 49 -33.68 -5.70 -8.44
C VAL A 49 -34.50 -6.12 -7.23
N CYS A 50 -35.33 -5.22 -6.70
CA CYS A 50 -36.27 -5.51 -5.62
C CYS A 50 -37.68 -5.64 -6.19
N ARG A 51 -38.38 -6.72 -5.87
CA ARG A 51 -39.74 -7.00 -6.30
C ARG A 51 -40.70 -6.97 -5.13
N PHE A 52 -41.72 -6.11 -5.23
CA PHE A 52 -42.80 -5.99 -4.26
C PHE A 52 -44.12 -6.20 -5.01
N GLY A 53 -44.53 -7.46 -5.18
CA GLY A 53 -45.69 -7.79 -6.02
C GLY A 53 -45.48 -7.37 -7.48
N ASP A 54 -46.28 -6.43 -7.97
CA ASP A 54 -46.17 -5.86 -9.31
C ASP A 54 -45.10 -4.77 -9.44
N ARG A 55 -44.60 -4.24 -8.31
CA ARG A 55 -43.61 -3.15 -8.30
C ARG A 55 -42.18 -3.65 -8.44
N ALA A 56 -41.36 -2.88 -9.14
CA ALA A 56 -39.94 -3.14 -9.33
C ALA A 56 -39.09 -1.90 -8.97
N VAL A 57 -38.07 -2.11 -8.14
CA VAL A 57 -37.01 -1.14 -7.88
C VAL A 57 -35.72 -1.70 -8.43
N MET A 58 -34.99 -0.95 -9.24
CA MET A 58 -33.65 -1.30 -9.72
C MET A 58 -32.63 -0.41 -9.03
N ILE A 59 -31.51 -0.99 -8.59
CA ILE A 59 -30.43 -0.29 -7.90
C ILE A 59 -29.14 -0.62 -8.65
N ASP A 60 -28.47 0.42 -9.13
CA ASP A 60 -27.26 0.34 -9.94
C ASP A 60 -27.42 -0.51 -11.22
N ALA A 61 -26.34 -0.68 -11.98
CA ALA A 61 -26.38 -1.21 -13.33
C ALA A 61 -25.13 -2.02 -13.74
N GLY A 62 -24.18 -2.31 -12.85
CA GLY A 62 -22.98 -3.08 -13.20
C GLY A 62 -22.04 -2.36 -14.19
N HIS A 63 -21.11 -3.12 -14.76
CA HIS A 63 -20.10 -2.63 -15.71
C HIS A 63 -20.64 -2.45 -17.11
N PRO A 64 -20.00 -1.67 -18.00
CA PRO A 64 -20.43 -1.55 -19.40
C PRO A 64 -20.51 -2.90 -20.16
N SER A 65 -19.64 -3.85 -19.82
CA SER A 65 -19.58 -5.19 -20.44
C SER A 65 -20.80 -6.05 -20.11
N ASP A 66 -21.42 -5.84 -18.95
CA ASP A 66 -22.55 -6.63 -18.46
C ASP A 66 -23.82 -6.40 -19.31
N PHE A 67 -23.87 -5.34 -20.12
CA PHE A 67 -24.99 -5.07 -21.03
C PHE A 67 -25.10 -6.13 -22.12
N ALA A 68 -23.96 -6.57 -22.68
CA ALA A 68 -23.92 -7.59 -23.73
C ALA A 68 -23.75 -9.01 -23.15
N GLY A 69 -23.45 -9.12 -21.87
CA GLY A 69 -23.05 -10.36 -21.22
C GLY A 69 -21.62 -10.74 -21.55
N GLN A 70 -21.12 -11.75 -20.84
CA GLN A 70 -19.74 -12.22 -20.95
C GLN A 70 -19.72 -13.71 -21.26
N SER A 71 -18.60 -14.25 -21.72
CA SER A 71 -18.52 -15.68 -22.04
C SER A 71 -18.82 -16.55 -20.80
N GLY A 72 -19.99 -17.20 -20.82
CA GLY A 72 -20.51 -18.03 -19.72
C GLY A 72 -21.42 -17.30 -18.72
N TYR A 73 -21.72 -16.02 -18.93
CA TYR A 73 -22.50 -15.18 -18.01
C TYR A 73 -23.55 -14.37 -18.78
N GLU A 74 -24.79 -14.40 -18.30
CA GLU A 74 -25.92 -13.73 -18.94
C GLU A 74 -25.81 -12.20 -18.85
N SER A 75 -26.29 -11.51 -19.87
CA SER A 75 -26.36 -10.06 -19.87
C SER A 75 -27.33 -9.54 -18.81
N ILE A 76 -27.14 -8.30 -18.32
CA ILE A 76 -28.10 -7.64 -17.44
C ILE A 76 -29.50 -7.59 -18.08
N PRO A 77 -29.69 -7.22 -19.36
CA PRO A 77 -31.00 -7.30 -20.01
C PRO A 77 -31.66 -8.69 -19.96
N ASP A 78 -30.91 -9.77 -20.20
CA ASP A 78 -31.44 -11.15 -20.12
C ASP A 78 -31.84 -11.53 -18.69
N GLN A 79 -31.00 -11.15 -17.72
CA GLN A 79 -31.29 -11.35 -16.31
C GLN A 79 -32.51 -10.54 -15.85
N LEU A 80 -32.68 -9.31 -16.35
CA LEU A 80 -33.88 -8.49 -16.13
C LEU A 80 -35.12 -9.14 -16.74
N ALA A 81 -35.04 -9.71 -17.94
CA ALA A 81 -36.13 -10.46 -18.56
C ALA A 81 -36.57 -11.64 -17.68
N SER A 82 -35.62 -12.35 -17.09
CA SER A 82 -35.88 -13.45 -16.15
C SER A 82 -36.57 -13.00 -14.85
N VAL A 83 -36.14 -11.87 -14.29
CA VAL A 83 -36.64 -11.35 -12.99
C VAL A 83 -37.98 -10.60 -13.11
N LEU A 84 -38.12 -9.78 -14.15
CA LEU A 84 -39.28 -8.90 -14.36
C LEU A 84 -40.36 -9.57 -15.23
N GLY A 85 -39.95 -10.51 -16.10
CA GLY A 85 -40.80 -11.17 -17.06
C GLY A 85 -41.06 -10.31 -18.31
N GLY A 86 -41.12 -10.96 -19.47
CA GLY A 86 -41.39 -10.29 -20.75
C GLY A 86 -40.11 -9.81 -21.46
N GLU A 87 -40.30 -8.95 -22.47
CA GLU A 87 -39.22 -8.35 -23.26
C GLU A 87 -39.11 -6.85 -22.94
N ALA A 88 -37.95 -6.26 -23.21
CA ALA A 88 -37.71 -4.83 -23.06
C ALA A 88 -38.68 -3.99 -23.96
N PRO A 89 -39.03 -2.75 -23.59
CA PRO A 89 -38.59 -1.99 -22.41
C PRO A 89 -39.17 -2.52 -21.09
N PHE A 90 -38.30 -2.75 -20.10
CA PHE A 90 -38.74 -3.12 -18.76
C PHE A 90 -39.23 -1.90 -17.99
N THR A 91 -40.46 -1.97 -17.48
CA THR A 91 -41.01 -0.92 -16.61
C THR A 91 -40.42 -1.04 -15.21
N ILE A 92 -39.78 0.02 -14.73
CA ILE A 92 -39.20 0.11 -13.39
C ILE A 92 -39.94 1.22 -12.64
N ASP A 93 -40.41 0.97 -11.42
CA ASP A 93 -41.10 2.01 -10.65
C ASP A 93 -40.13 3.03 -10.06
N LEU A 94 -38.95 2.56 -9.62
CA LEU A 94 -37.88 3.38 -9.09
C LEU A 94 -36.51 2.85 -9.52
N LEU A 95 -35.71 3.70 -10.16
CA LEU A 95 -34.27 3.48 -10.32
C LEU A 95 -33.52 4.18 -9.18
N ILE A 96 -32.53 3.52 -8.59
CA ILE A 96 -31.62 4.12 -7.62
C ILE A 96 -30.21 3.97 -8.16
N VAL A 97 -29.43 5.04 -8.17
CA VAL A 97 -28.00 5.00 -8.51
C VAL A 97 -27.24 5.43 -7.27
N THR A 98 -26.46 4.51 -6.68
CA THR A 98 -25.86 4.71 -5.36
C THR A 98 -24.71 5.70 -5.40
N HIS A 99 -23.79 5.58 -6.36
CA HIS A 99 -22.65 6.47 -6.55
C HIS A 99 -22.06 6.35 -7.97
N GLY A 100 -20.96 7.04 -8.24
CA GLY A 100 -20.45 7.30 -9.59
C GLY A 100 -19.40 6.35 -10.17
N HIS A 101 -19.06 5.23 -9.53
CA HIS A 101 -18.04 4.32 -10.10
C HIS A 101 -18.55 3.55 -11.32
N ASN A 102 -17.63 3.19 -12.21
CA ASN A 102 -17.93 2.53 -13.48
C ASN A 102 -18.64 1.18 -13.33
N ASP A 103 -18.38 0.46 -12.25
CA ASP A 103 -18.97 -0.84 -11.92
C ASP A 103 -20.39 -0.73 -11.29
N HIS A 104 -20.85 0.49 -11.01
CA HIS A 104 -22.23 0.78 -10.58
C HIS A 104 -23.07 1.41 -11.68
N ILE A 105 -22.50 2.30 -12.50
CA ILE A 105 -23.26 3.05 -13.53
C ILE A 105 -22.91 2.66 -14.96
N GLY A 106 -22.01 1.69 -15.17
CA GLY A 106 -21.44 1.36 -16.46
C GLY A 106 -22.45 0.98 -17.55
N CYS A 107 -23.43 0.11 -17.24
CA CYS A 107 -24.49 -0.22 -18.21
C CYS A 107 -25.55 0.88 -18.35
N LEU A 108 -25.73 1.75 -17.36
CA LEU A 108 -26.88 2.64 -17.27
C LEU A 108 -27.07 3.51 -18.52
N PRO A 109 -26.03 4.16 -19.09
CA PRO A 109 -26.17 4.90 -20.33
C PRO A 109 -26.77 4.07 -21.48
N LYS A 110 -26.40 2.80 -21.59
CA LYS A 110 -26.88 1.91 -22.66
C LYS A 110 -28.29 1.41 -22.39
N LEU A 111 -28.58 1.01 -21.14
CA LEU A 111 -29.93 0.62 -20.71
C LEU A 111 -30.96 1.73 -20.97
N VAL A 112 -30.56 2.99 -20.81
CA VAL A 112 -31.44 4.16 -21.04
C VAL A 112 -31.50 4.53 -22.52
N SER A 113 -30.37 4.64 -23.21
CA SER A 113 -30.33 5.09 -24.62
C SER A 113 -30.93 4.09 -25.60
N GLU A 114 -30.86 2.79 -25.31
CA GLU A 114 -31.49 1.73 -26.10
C GLU A 114 -32.92 1.42 -25.64
N ASP A 115 -33.53 2.26 -24.78
CA ASP A 115 -34.85 2.06 -24.20
C ASP A 115 -35.03 0.65 -23.58
N THR A 116 -33.98 0.07 -23.00
CA THR A 116 -34.07 -1.25 -22.35
C THR A 116 -34.86 -1.17 -21.05
N ILE A 117 -34.74 -0.07 -20.31
CA ILE A 117 -35.51 0.21 -19.10
C ILE A 117 -36.31 1.51 -19.25
N ARG A 118 -37.46 1.59 -18.58
CA ARG A 118 -38.30 2.80 -18.47
C ARG A 118 -38.66 3.03 -17.00
N PRO A 119 -37.81 3.72 -16.23
CA PRO A 119 -38.10 4.11 -14.87
C PRO A 119 -39.23 5.15 -14.81
N LYS A 120 -40.09 5.07 -13.79
CA LYS A 120 -41.06 6.14 -13.49
C LYS A 120 -40.42 7.25 -12.66
N TYR A 121 -39.67 6.85 -11.64
CA TYR A 121 -38.87 7.73 -10.79
C TYR A 121 -37.41 7.28 -10.78
N ALA A 122 -36.50 8.21 -10.55
CA ALA A 122 -35.10 7.88 -10.28
C ALA A 122 -34.56 8.71 -9.11
N ILE A 123 -33.84 8.08 -8.18
CA ILE A 123 -32.99 8.77 -7.20
C ILE A 123 -31.55 8.47 -7.60
N VAL A 124 -30.82 9.50 -7.99
CA VAL A 124 -29.50 9.33 -8.57
C VAL A 124 -28.46 10.08 -7.74
N ALA A 125 -27.27 9.49 -7.56
CA ALA A 125 -26.13 10.23 -7.03
C ALA A 125 -25.89 11.47 -7.89
N ASP A 126 -25.78 12.64 -7.27
CA ASP A 126 -25.68 13.89 -8.01
C ASP A 126 -24.40 13.91 -8.86
N PRO A 127 -24.51 14.02 -10.20
CA PRO A 127 -23.34 14.04 -11.05
C PRO A 127 -22.41 15.23 -10.78
N ASP A 128 -22.89 16.34 -10.19
CA ASP A 128 -22.06 17.48 -9.81
C ASP A 128 -21.31 17.29 -8.49
N LEU A 129 -21.64 16.25 -7.71
CA LEU A 129 -20.90 15.86 -6.52
C LEU A 129 -19.92 14.72 -6.81
N ALA A 130 -20.29 13.78 -7.68
CA ALA A 130 -19.44 12.67 -8.12
C ALA A 130 -18.41 13.08 -9.19
N PHE A 131 -18.83 13.94 -10.13
CA PHE A 131 -18.02 14.46 -11.24
C PHE A 131 -18.05 16.00 -11.26
N PRO A 132 -17.53 16.67 -10.21
CA PRO A 132 -17.73 18.10 -10.01
C PRO A 132 -17.20 18.93 -11.19
N PRO A 133 -17.87 20.03 -11.59
CA PRO A 133 -17.37 20.90 -12.67
C PRO A 133 -15.93 21.39 -12.43
N GLY A 134 -15.57 21.63 -11.16
CA GLY A 134 -14.21 21.96 -10.74
C GLY A 134 -13.16 20.88 -11.01
N PHE A 135 -13.57 19.68 -11.44
CA PHE A 135 -12.72 18.63 -11.98
C PHE A 135 -12.14 19.04 -13.34
N ARG A 136 -12.95 19.58 -14.27
CA ARG A 136 -12.45 20.13 -15.54
C ARG A 136 -11.65 21.41 -15.32
N ASP A 137 -12.10 22.30 -14.43
CA ASP A 137 -11.32 23.50 -14.10
C ASP A 137 -9.98 23.16 -13.45
N ALA A 138 -9.91 22.07 -12.66
CA ALA A 138 -8.65 21.55 -12.12
C ALA A 138 -7.72 21.00 -13.21
N LEU A 139 -8.27 20.49 -14.32
CA LEU A 139 -7.54 20.05 -15.50
C LEU A 139 -7.12 21.22 -16.42
N GLY A 140 -7.80 22.36 -16.35
CA GLY A 140 -7.52 23.56 -17.16
C GLY A 140 -8.39 23.64 -18.42
N ASP A 141 -8.27 24.75 -19.17
CA ASP A 141 -9.17 25.05 -20.30
C ASP A 141 -8.96 24.14 -21.54
N ASP A 142 -7.83 23.43 -21.64
CA ASP A 142 -7.50 22.49 -22.71
C ASP A 142 -6.51 21.40 -22.19
N PRO A 143 -7.00 20.43 -21.40
CA PRO A 143 -6.14 19.40 -20.84
C PRO A 143 -5.71 18.40 -21.90
N ASP A 144 -4.47 17.93 -21.80
CA ASP A 144 -4.00 16.80 -22.60
C ASP A 144 -4.93 15.60 -22.38
N ILE A 145 -5.48 15.06 -23.47
CA ILE A 145 -6.46 13.95 -23.44
C ILE A 145 -5.90 12.72 -22.72
N GLU A 146 -4.60 12.48 -22.79
CA GLU A 146 -3.96 11.35 -22.10
C GLU A 146 -3.86 11.61 -20.59
N VAL A 147 -3.70 12.87 -20.17
CA VAL A 147 -3.75 13.26 -18.75
C VAL A 147 -5.17 13.12 -18.20
N GLU A 148 -6.19 13.56 -18.95
CA GLU A 148 -7.59 13.42 -18.53
C GLU A 148 -7.96 11.95 -18.29
N LYS A 149 -7.59 11.07 -19.23
CA LYS A 149 -7.76 9.61 -19.10
C LYS A 149 -7.11 9.05 -17.83
N VAL A 150 -5.86 9.44 -17.56
CA VAL A 150 -5.12 8.97 -16.37
C VAL A 150 -5.79 9.46 -15.09
N VAL A 151 -6.17 10.73 -15.00
CA VAL A 151 -6.81 11.28 -13.80
C VAL A 151 -8.16 10.62 -13.54
N ALA A 152 -8.98 10.41 -14.59
CA ALA A 152 -10.23 9.69 -14.47
C ALA A 152 -10.01 8.24 -14.01
N GLY A 153 -9.04 7.53 -14.60
CA GLY A 153 -8.71 6.16 -14.20
C GLY A 153 -8.16 6.03 -12.78
N LEU A 154 -7.50 7.05 -12.24
CA LEU A 154 -6.97 7.07 -10.87
C LEU A 154 -8.04 7.38 -9.81
N LEU A 155 -9.21 7.90 -10.22
CA LEU A 155 -10.37 8.06 -9.33
C LEU A 155 -11.15 6.76 -9.15
N GLU A 156 -11.05 5.85 -10.11
CA GLU A 156 -11.58 4.49 -10.02
C GLU A 156 -10.59 3.59 -9.25
N GLU A 157 -11.03 2.38 -8.93
CA GLU A 157 -10.20 1.36 -8.30
C GLU A 157 -8.99 0.96 -9.17
N ASP A 158 -7.97 0.31 -8.59
CA ASP A 158 -6.73 -0.06 -9.31
C ASP A 158 -6.99 -1.07 -10.44
N HIS A 159 -6.68 -0.67 -11.68
CA HIS A 159 -6.76 -1.51 -12.88
C HIS A 159 -5.39 -1.74 -13.55
N SER A 160 -4.28 -1.44 -12.86
CA SER A 160 -2.90 -1.52 -13.38
C SER A 160 -2.49 -2.93 -13.83
N PHE A 161 -3.22 -3.94 -13.38
CA PHE A 161 -3.02 -5.34 -13.76
C PHE A 161 -3.56 -5.70 -15.15
N LEU A 162 -4.43 -4.86 -15.74
CA LEU A 162 -5.01 -5.13 -17.05
C LEU A 162 -3.91 -5.15 -18.14
N PRO A 163 -4.06 -6.01 -19.16
CA PRO A 163 -3.28 -5.89 -20.40
C PRO A 163 -3.44 -4.51 -21.01
N ASP A 164 -2.40 -3.97 -21.65
CA ASP A 164 -2.38 -2.58 -22.12
C ASP A 164 -3.58 -2.21 -23.01
N ALA A 165 -4.02 -3.09 -23.91
CA ALA A 165 -5.18 -2.83 -24.76
C ALA A 165 -6.50 -2.71 -23.95
N GLN A 166 -6.70 -3.59 -22.96
CA GLN A 166 -7.87 -3.55 -22.09
C GLN A 166 -7.82 -2.36 -21.13
N LEU A 167 -6.62 -2.00 -20.66
CA LEU A 167 -6.42 -0.81 -19.85
C LEU A 167 -6.72 0.46 -20.64
N ASP A 168 -6.31 0.53 -21.91
CA ASP A 168 -6.59 1.68 -22.77
C ASP A 168 -8.10 1.87 -22.96
N GLU A 169 -8.82 0.78 -23.29
CA GLU A 169 -10.29 0.78 -23.40
C GLU A 169 -10.97 1.21 -22.10
N PHE A 170 -10.48 0.74 -20.95
CA PHE A 170 -10.96 1.15 -19.64
C PHE A 170 -10.75 2.66 -19.40
N LEU A 171 -9.53 3.17 -19.60
CA LEU A 171 -9.19 4.58 -19.40
C LEU A 171 -10.03 5.50 -20.31
N ASP A 172 -10.26 5.07 -21.55
CA ASP A 172 -11.13 5.75 -22.50
C ASP A 172 -12.61 5.78 -22.05
N ALA A 173 -13.07 4.69 -21.44
CA ALA A 173 -14.43 4.57 -20.96
C ALA A 173 -14.69 5.48 -19.74
N VAL A 174 -13.79 5.44 -18.75
CA VAL A 174 -13.93 6.19 -17.48
C VAL A 174 -13.77 7.70 -17.68
N ALA A 175 -12.91 8.13 -18.61
CA ALA A 175 -12.80 9.54 -19.00
C ALA A 175 -14.13 10.13 -19.50
N LYS A 176 -14.98 9.30 -20.12
CA LYS A 176 -16.28 9.70 -20.68
C LYS A 176 -17.46 9.39 -19.74
N LEU A 177 -17.21 8.74 -18.60
CA LEU A 177 -18.24 8.18 -17.73
C LEU A 177 -19.17 9.26 -17.18
N GLY A 178 -18.61 10.34 -16.62
CA GLY A 178 -19.39 11.44 -16.05
C GLY A 178 -20.31 12.12 -17.07
N GLN A 179 -19.86 12.29 -18.31
CA GLN A 179 -20.71 12.86 -19.37
C GLN A 179 -21.81 11.88 -19.79
N LYS A 180 -21.46 10.61 -20.02
CA LYS A 180 -22.46 9.56 -20.37
C LYS A 180 -23.53 9.41 -19.28
N TYR A 181 -23.16 9.58 -18.01
CA TYR A 181 -24.08 9.54 -16.90
C TYR A 181 -25.06 10.72 -16.90
N ARG A 182 -24.56 11.94 -17.17
CA ARG A 182 -25.40 13.12 -17.35
C ARG A 182 -26.35 12.97 -18.53
N ASP A 183 -25.86 12.48 -19.67
CA ASP A 183 -26.67 12.22 -20.86
C ASP A 183 -27.78 11.19 -20.59
N ALA A 184 -27.47 10.16 -19.79
CA ALA A 184 -28.46 9.17 -19.36
C ALA A 184 -29.54 9.79 -18.46
N ILE A 185 -29.15 10.65 -17.50
CA ILE A 185 -30.09 11.40 -16.65
C ILE A 185 -30.98 12.31 -17.51
N ASP A 186 -30.40 13.06 -18.45
CA ASP A 186 -31.13 13.97 -19.33
C ASP A 186 -32.12 13.21 -20.22
N LYS A 187 -31.73 12.03 -20.74
CA LYS A 187 -32.62 11.15 -21.50
C LYS A 187 -33.76 10.61 -20.63
N LEU A 188 -33.49 10.19 -19.39
CA LEU A 188 -34.53 9.76 -18.45
C LEU A 188 -35.56 10.87 -18.22
N GLU A 189 -35.11 12.10 -17.96
CA GLU A 189 -36.00 13.26 -17.79
C GLU A 189 -36.80 13.56 -19.07
N HIS A 190 -36.14 13.50 -20.23
CA HIS A 190 -36.77 13.69 -21.54
C HIS A 190 -37.88 12.67 -21.82
N ASP A 191 -37.67 11.40 -21.43
CA ASP A 191 -38.64 10.32 -21.58
C ASP A 191 -39.78 10.35 -20.54
N GLY A 192 -39.75 11.32 -19.63
CA GLY A 192 -40.79 11.52 -18.62
C GLY A 192 -40.53 10.85 -17.27
N THR A 193 -39.31 10.37 -17.02
CA THR A 193 -38.88 9.94 -15.68
C THR A 193 -38.76 11.17 -14.78
N THR A 194 -39.29 11.11 -13.55
CA THR A 194 -39.01 12.16 -12.55
C THR A 194 -37.72 11.81 -11.82
N VAL A 195 -36.66 12.59 -12.05
CA VAL A 195 -35.32 12.36 -11.48
C VAL A 195 -35.09 13.27 -10.25
N PHE A 196 -34.55 12.68 -9.19
CA PHE A 196 -34.13 13.34 -7.96
C PHE A 196 -32.62 13.16 -7.78
N LYS A 197 -31.86 14.26 -7.75
CA LYS A 197 -30.39 14.24 -7.60
C LYS A 197 -30.05 14.33 -6.12
N TRP A 198 -29.61 13.23 -5.53
CA TRP A 198 -29.37 13.13 -4.10
C TRP A 198 -28.21 14.02 -3.67
N GLY A 199 -28.43 14.82 -2.62
CA GLY A 199 -27.54 15.91 -2.20
C GLY A 199 -28.05 17.30 -2.61
N SER A 200 -28.72 17.40 -3.76
CA SER A 200 -29.32 18.65 -4.25
C SER A 200 -30.84 18.69 -4.09
N THR A 201 -31.50 17.54 -4.08
CA THR A 201 -32.95 17.42 -3.83
C THR A 201 -33.28 17.54 -2.35
N ASP A 202 -34.29 18.37 -2.00
CA ASP A 202 -34.86 18.37 -0.65
C ASP A 202 -35.56 17.01 -0.39
N PRO A 203 -35.22 16.28 0.69
CA PRO A 203 -35.84 14.99 1.01
C PRO A 203 -37.38 15.02 1.03
N ALA A 204 -38.01 16.17 1.29
CA ALA A 204 -39.47 16.31 1.24
C ALA A 204 -40.05 16.11 -0.17
N GLU A 205 -39.27 16.33 -1.23
CA GLU A 205 -39.66 16.14 -2.62
C GLU A 205 -39.81 14.65 -2.99
N LEU A 206 -39.23 13.74 -2.20
CA LEU A 206 -39.38 12.29 -2.39
C LEU A 206 -40.77 11.76 -1.98
N ALA A 207 -41.68 12.62 -1.51
CA ALA A 207 -43.03 12.24 -1.10
C ALA A 207 -43.79 11.34 -2.11
N PRO A 208 -43.74 11.56 -3.44
CA PRO A 208 -44.38 10.68 -4.41
C PRO A 208 -43.79 9.27 -4.44
N ILE A 209 -42.49 9.12 -4.17
CA ILE A 209 -41.83 7.82 -4.08
C ILE A 209 -42.28 7.10 -2.81
N TYR A 210 -42.31 7.80 -1.67
CA TYR A 210 -42.81 7.22 -0.41
C TYR A 210 -44.29 6.82 -0.50
N GLU A 211 -45.12 7.58 -1.21
CA GLU A 211 -46.50 7.22 -1.47
C GLU A 211 -46.61 5.98 -2.39
N MET A 212 -45.81 5.95 -3.47
CA MET A 212 -45.79 4.84 -4.43
C MET A 212 -45.32 3.53 -3.79
N LEU A 213 -44.31 3.61 -2.92
CA LEU A 213 -43.73 2.47 -2.20
C LEU A 213 -44.34 2.28 -0.79
N ALA A 214 -45.48 2.89 -0.51
CA ALA A 214 -46.12 2.81 0.81
C ALA A 214 -46.39 1.35 1.20
N GLY A 215 -45.89 0.95 2.37
CA GLY A 215 -46.01 -0.42 2.90
C GLY A 215 -44.88 -1.38 2.54
N THR A 216 -43.88 -0.91 1.78
CA THR A 216 -42.63 -1.67 1.51
C THR A 216 -41.54 -1.43 2.56
N GLY A 217 -41.71 -0.45 3.45
CA GLY A 217 -40.69 -0.02 4.41
C GLY A 217 -39.51 0.75 3.78
N PHE A 218 -39.67 1.25 2.54
CA PHE A 218 -38.65 2.03 1.84
C PHE A 218 -38.31 3.33 2.56
N ASP A 219 -37.02 3.58 2.75
CA ASP A 219 -36.48 4.83 3.31
C ASP A 219 -35.06 5.11 2.77
N VAL A 220 -34.71 6.39 2.64
CA VAL A 220 -33.36 6.84 2.28
C VAL A 220 -32.69 7.43 3.53
N ILE A 221 -31.67 6.75 4.03
CA ILE A 221 -31.04 7.06 5.32
C ILE A 221 -29.96 8.15 5.17
N GLY A 222 -29.27 8.19 4.03
CA GLY A 222 -28.18 9.13 3.76
C GLY A 222 -27.37 8.74 2.52
N PRO A 223 -26.16 9.30 2.36
CA PRO A 223 -25.49 10.25 3.26
C PRO A 223 -26.12 11.65 3.24
N ALA A 224 -25.79 12.48 4.24
CA ALA A 224 -26.23 13.88 4.28
C ALA A 224 -25.35 14.77 3.40
N LEU A 225 -25.86 15.95 3.01
CA LEU A 225 -25.12 16.90 2.15
C LEU A 225 -23.72 17.25 2.69
N PRO A 226 -23.49 17.53 4.00
CA PRO A 226 -22.14 17.81 4.48
C PRO A 226 -21.14 16.68 4.21
N GLN A 227 -21.55 15.42 4.32
CA GLN A 227 -20.71 14.27 3.96
C GLN A 227 -20.36 14.29 2.47
N LEU A 228 -21.36 14.53 1.62
CA LEU A 228 -21.18 14.58 0.16
C LEU A 228 -20.27 15.72 -0.27
N GLU A 229 -20.36 16.88 0.38
CA GLU A 229 -19.49 18.04 0.13
C GLU A 229 -18.04 17.77 0.51
N ILE A 230 -17.79 17.11 1.65
CA ILE A 230 -16.44 16.69 2.06
C ILE A 230 -15.86 15.74 1.00
N CYS A 231 -16.65 14.76 0.55
CA CYS A 231 -16.22 13.82 -0.49
C CYS A 231 -15.92 14.54 -1.82
N ARG A 232 -16.80 15.44 -2.26
CA ARG A 232 -16.59 16.28 -3.46
C ARG A 232 -15.29 17.07 -3.37
N ASP A 233 -15.05 17.73 -2.24
CA ASP A 233 -13.85 18.56 -2.07
C ASP A 233 -12.57 17.73 -2.09
N GLN A 234 -12.62 16.50 -1.57
CA GLN A 234 -11.52 15.54 -1.68
C GLN A 234 -11.30 15.04 -3.12
N ILE A 235 -12.38 14.77 -3.87
CA ILE A 235 -12.30 14.42 -5.30
C ILE A 235 -11.61 15.54 -6.09
N ILE A 236 -12.01 16.81 -5.87
CA ILE A 236 -11.37 17.97 -6.53
C ILE A 236 -9.90 18.09 -6.13
N ALA A 237 -9.58 17.96 -4.84
CA ALA A 237 -8.21 18.03 -4.35
C ALA A 237 -7.34 16.90 -4.90
N PHE A 238 -7.91 15.69 -5.02
CA PHE A 238 -7.26 14.54 -5.63
C PHE A 238 -6.99 14.78 -7.11
N ALA A 239 -8.00 15.20 -7.88
CA ALA A 239 -7.88 15.44 -9.32
C ALA A 239 -6.73 16.41 -9.63
N ARG A 240 -6.57 17.49 -8.86
CA ARG A 240 -5.44 18.43 -8.99
C ARG A 240 -4.07 17.77 -8.79
N LYS A 241 -3.97 16.87 -7.80
CA LYS A 241 -2.72 16.14 -7.51
C LYS A 241 -2.43 15.07 -8.56
N ALA A 242 -3.44 14.30 -8.94
CA ALA A 242 -3.36 13.27 -9.97
C ALA A 242 -2.96 13.87 -11.31
N LYS A 243 -3.55 15.02 -11.68
CA LYS A 243 -3.18 15.75 -12.89
C LYS A 243 -1.71 16.12 -12.90
N LYS A 244 -1.23 16.76 -11.82
CA LYS A 244 0.18 17.13 -11.71
C LYS A 244 1.10 15.91 -11.84
N ALA A 245 0.76 14.81 -11.17
CA ALA A 245 1.53 13.57 -11.27
C ALA A 245 1.53 12.99 -12.69
N ALA A 246 0.41 13.08 -13.42
CA ALA A 246 0.32 12.68 -14.81
C ALA A 246 1.14 13.60 -15.73
N GLU A 247 1.07 14.92 -15.56
CA GLU A 247 1.91 15.89 -16.31
C GLU A 247 3.41 15.65 -16.06
N ASP A 248 3.80 15.41 -14.81
CA ASP A 248 5.18 15.10 -14.41
C ASP A 248 5.63 13.76 -15.02
N ALA A 249 4.77 12.73 -15.00
CA ALA A 249 5.04 11.43 -15.60
C ALA A 249 5.16 11.50 -17.12
N VAL A 250 4.29 12.24 -17.80
CA VAL A 250 4.37 12.52 -19.25
C VAL A 250 5.69 13.23 -19.58
N SER A 251 6.07 14.24 -18.80
CA SER A 251 7.32 15.00 -19.01
C SER A 251 8.58 14.17 -18.79
N ALA A 252 8.49 13.07 -18.03
CA ALA A 252 9.59 12.16 -17.77
C ALA A 252 9.76 11.07 -18.85
N ILE A 253 8.84 10.96 -19.81
CA ILE A 253 8.94 10.04 -20.95
C ILE A 253 9.97 10.61 -21.95
N PRO A 254 10.98 9.80 -22.38
CA PRO A 254 11.94 10.21 -23.41
C PRO A 254 11.27 10.79 -24.66
N THR A 255 11.84 11.85 -25.23
CA THR A 255 11.24 12.61 -26.35
C THR A 255 11.06 11.81 -27.65
N ASP A 256 11.68 10.64 -27.75
CA ASP A 256 11.55 9.69 -28.85
C ASP A 256 10.39 8.68 -28.66
N LEU A 257 9.69 8.73 -27.53
CA LEU A 257 8.52 7.91 -27.25
C LEU A 257 7.26 8.78 -27.12
N THR A 258 6.19 8.39 -27.82
CA THR A 258 4.88 9.01 -27.63
C THR A 258 4.32 8.62 -26.25
N PRO A 259 3.92 9.59 -25.40
CA PRO A 259 3.15 9.32 -24.20
C PRO A 259 1.83 8.65 -24.56
N ASN A 260 1.45 7.60 -23.81
CA ASN A 260 0.10 7.06 -23.83
C ASN A 260 -0.40 6.88 -22.40
N ALA A 261 -1.70 7.00 -22.19
CA ALA A 261 -2.35 7.01 -20.89
C ALA A 261 -2.07 5.73 -20.12
N THR A 262 -2.05 4.58 -20.81
CA THR A 262 -1.76 3.28 -20.19
C THR A 262 -0.38 3.22 -19.55
N ARG A 263 0.67 3.73 -20.23
CA ARG A 263 2.02 3.80 -19.67
C ARG A 263 2.09 4.78 -18.52
N VAL A 264 1.49 5.96 -18.66
CA VAL A 264 1.49 7.00 -17.62
C VAL A 264 0.77 6.49 -16.36
N TYR A 265 -0.40 5.88 -16.53
CA TYR A 265 -1.18 5.27 -15.45
C TYR A 265 -0.39 4.18 -14.72
N LYS A 266 0.19 3.22 -15.46
CA LYS A 266 1.06 2.19 -14.88
C LYS A 266 2.32 2.78 -14.26
N GLN A 267 2.88 3.85 -14.80
CA GLN A 267 4.04 4.52 -14.21
C GLN A 267 3.69 5.21 -12.89
N ILE A 268 2.47 5.73 -12.72
CA ILE A 268 2.04 6.33 -11.46
C ILE A 268 1.76 5.24 -10.42
N LEU A 269 1.12 4.14 -10.80
CA LEU A 269 0.71 3.07 -9.87
C LEU A 269 1.76 1.98 -9.63
N LEU A 270 2.60 1.67 -10.62
CA LEU A 270 3.64 0.63 -10.57
C LEU A 270 5.05 1.21 -10.62
N GLY A 271 5.18 2.53 -10.78
CA GLY A 271 6.47 3.20 -10.91
C GLY A 271 7.36 3.01 -9.69
N ASP A 272 8.67 3.13 -9.94
CA ASP A 272 9.68 3.14 -8.89
C ASP A 272 9.38 4.29 -7.91
N PRO A 273 9.19 4.02 -6.59
CA PRO A 273 8.99 5.06 -5.58
C PRO A 273 10.09 6.13 -5.56
N ALA A 274 11.21 5.90 -6.27
CA ALA A 274 12.28 6.86 -6.50
C ALA A 274 11.92 8.09 -7.36
N ARG A 275 10.75 8.15 -8.03
CA ARG A 275 10.31 9.32 -8.83
C ARG A 275 8.93 9.81 -8.39
N ASP A 276 8.89 10.87 -7.58
CA ASP A 276 7.79 11.84 -7.29
C ASP A 276 6.30 11.38 -7.20
N ALA A 277 5.97 10.09 -7.30
CA ALA A 277 4.60 9.53 -7.23
C ALA A 277 4.17 9.10 -5.81
N LEU A 278 5.05 9.25 -4.82
CA LEU A 278 4.78 9.00 -3.39
C LEU A 278 3.48 9.64 -2.83
N PRO A 279 3.04 10.88 -3.19
CA PRO A 279 1.81 11.44 -2.62
C PRO A 279 0.51 10.74 -3.04
N LEU A 280 0.50 9.95 -4.11
CA LEU A 280 -0.68 9.21 -4.58
C LEU A 280 -0.73 7.79 -3.99
N MET A 281 0.42 7.13 -3.84
CA MET A 281 0.51 5.76 -3.32
C MET A 281 0.42 5.69 -1.78
N ASP A 282 0.75 6.77 -1.06
CA ASP A 282 0.62 6.85 0.42
C ASP A 282 -0.82 7.14 0.90
N ARG A 283 -1.76 7.39 -0.01
CA ARG A 283 -3.18 7.51 0.35
C ARG A 283 -3.83 6.14 0.26
N LYS A 284 -4.25 5.62 1.41
CA LYS A 284 -5.31 4.60 1.43
C LYS A 284 -6.53 5.14 0.68
N GLY A 285 -7.05 4.36 -0.27
CA GLY A 285 -8.36 4.62 -0.89
C GLY A 285 -8.41 5.62 -2.04
N THR A 286 -7.65 5.40 -3.13
CA THR A 286 -7.86 6.12 -4.41
C THR A 286 -9.22 5.72 -4.99
N GLY A 287 -10.29 6.43 -4.59
CA GLY A 287 -11.69 6.08 -4.91
C GLY A 287 -12.63 6.10 -3.69
N SER A 288 -12.08 6.08 -2.47
CA SER A 288 -12.87 6.03 -1.23
C SER A 288 -13.83 7.22 -1.04
N ALA A 289 -13.51 8.38 -1.60
CA ALA A 289 -14.42 9.52 -1.61
C ALA A 289 -15.68 9.28 -2.44
N LEU A 290 -15.59 8.58 -3.58
CA LEU A 290 -16.76 8.19 -4.39
C LEU A 290 -17.56 7.09 -3.69
N ASN A 291 -16.87 6.08 -3.14
CA ASN A 291 -17.51 5.03 -2.34
C ASN A 291 -18.34 5.61 -1.18
N CYS A 292 -17.80 6.60 -0.46
CA CYS A 292 -18.46 7.31 0.63
C CYS A 292 -19.62 8.24 0.21
N GLN A 293 -19.91 8.37 -1.08
CA GLN A 293 -21.12 9.02 -1.59
C GLN A 293 -22.30 8.05 -1.78
N SER A 294 -22.07 6.73 -1.66
CA SER A 294 -23.09 5.69 -1.85
C SER A 294 -24.40 5.96 -1.09
N LEU A 295 -25.52 6.07 -1.80
CA LEU A 295 -26.84 6.13 -1.16
C LEU A 295 -27.07 4.90 -0.28
N VAL A 296 -27.53 5.16 0.93
CA VAL A 296 -27.88 4.14 1.92
C VAL A 296 -29.39 4.05 2.03
N VAL A 297 -29.95 2.94 1.58
CA VAL A 297 -31.39 2.72 1.57
C VAL A 297 -31.79 1.52 2.41
N LYS A 298 -33.00 1.61 2.95
CA LYS A 298 -33.63 0.52 3.70
C LYS A 298 -34.93 0.13 3.03
N PHE A 299 -35.25 -1.15 3.13
CA PHE A 299 -36.59 -1.68 2.88
C PHE A 299 -37.06 -2.53 4.06
N GLY A 300 -38.34 -2.89 4.06
CA GLY A 300 -38.97 -3.78 5.02
C GLY A 300 -39.26 -3.12 6.38
N ASP A 301 -40.15 -3.77 7.12
CA ASP A 301 -40.56 -3.37 8.46
C ASP A 301 -40.40 -4.54 9.44
N GLY A 302 -40.50 -4.26 10.74
CA GLY A 302 -40.43 -5.29 11.78
C GLY A 302 -39.12 -6.07 11.74
N ASP A 303 -39.21 -7.39 11.58
CA ASP A 303 -38.09 -8.33 11.56
C ASP A 303 -37.62 -8.70 10.13
N GLN A 304 -38.14 -8.04 9.09
CA GLN A 304 -37.80 -8.30 7.67
C GLN A 304 -37.01 -7.14 7.03
N LYS A 305 -36.40 -6.28 7.85
CA LYS A 305 -35.68 -5.09 7.38
C LYS A 305 -34.45 -5.46 6.56
N VAL A 306 -34.24 -4.77 5.46
CA VAL A 306 -33.12 -4.96 4.54
C VAL A 306 -32.30 -3.68 4.46
N LEU A 307 -30.97 -3.81 4.48
CA LEU A 307 -30.02 -2.73 4.22
C LEU A 307 -29.33 -2.95 2.87
N LEU A 308 -29.42 -1.97 1.98
CA LEU A 308 -28.67 -1.90 0.73
C LEU A 308 -27.96 -0.54 0.71
N ALA A 309 -26.63 -0.56 0.73
CA ALA A 309 -25.82 0.63 1.00
C ALA A 309 -24.68 0.84 -0.01
N GLY A 310 -24.82 0.26 -1.21
CA GLY A 310 -23.80 0.28 -2.25
C GLY A 310 -22.42 -0.06 -1.67
N ASP A 311 -21.51 0.88 -1.86
CA ASP A 311 -20.11 0.78 -1.45
C ASP A 311 -19.75 1.73 -0.30
N MET A 312 -20.73 2.11 0.51
CA MET A 312 -20.49 2.89 1.72
C MET A 312 -19.47 2.18 2.63
N GLN A 313 -18.36 2.87 2.91
CA GLN A 313 -17.28 2.37 3.75
C GLN A 313 -17.54 2.75 5.22
N PHE A 314 -18.32 1.92 5.92
CA PHE A 314 -18.71 2.22 7.31
C PHE A 314 -17.58 1.99 8.31
N ALA A 315 -16.66 1.05 8.05
CA ALA A 315 -15.61 0.67 9.00
C ALA A 315 -14.43 1.65 8.97
N ASP A 316 -13.96 2.02 7.78
CA ASP A 316 -12.90 3.01 7.58
C ASP A 316 -13.16 3.78 6.29
N SER A 317 -13.59 5.05 6.39
CA SER A 317 -13.90 5.85 5.21
C SER A 317 -12.68 6.18 4.36
N GLU A 318 -11.48 6.21 4.94
CA GLU A 318 -10.27 6.66 4.23
C GLU A 318 -10.37 8.08 3.61
N VAL A 319 -11.37 8.86 4.02
CA VAL A 319 -11.61 10.25 3.62
C VAL A 319 -11.31 11.17 4.80
N ASP A 320 -10.31 12.02 4.64
CA ASP A 320 -9.93 13.02 5.64
C ASP A 320 -11.11 13.94 5.97
N GLY A 321 -11.43 14.07 7.27
CA GLY A 321 -12.49 14.95 7.77
C GLY A 321 -13.89 14.36 7.80
N LEU A 322 -14.10 13.12 7.30
CA LEU A 322 -15.43 12.51 7.19
C LEU A 322 -15.96 11.90 8.50
N ALA A 323 -15.09 11.68 9.49
CA ALA A 323 -15.39 10.85 10.67
C ALA A 323 -16.67 11.26 11.43
N ALA A 324 -16.94 12.57 11.57
CA ALA A 324 -18.12 13.05 12.28
C ALA A 324 -19.42 12.76 11.53
N GLU A 325 -19.43 12.99 10.21
CA GLU A 325 -20.58 12.75 9.34
C GLU A 325 -20.84 11.26 9.18
N LEU A 326 -19.78 10.45 9.00
CA LEU A 326 -19.89 8.99 8.94
C LEU A 326 -20.44 8.42 10.25
N ALA A 327 -20.01 8.94 11.40
CA ALA A 327 -20.55 8.53 12.69
C ALA A 327 -22.04 8.86 12.83
N ASP A 328 -22.50 9.98 12.25
CA ASP A 328 -23.93 10.31 12.21
C ASP A 328 -24.72 9.38 11.30
N LEU A 329 -24.20 9.09 10.11
CA LEU A 329 -24.78 8.12 9.19
C LEU A 329 -24.87 6.73 9.85
N ARG A 330 -23.80 6.24 10.49
CA ARG A 330 -23.79 4.97 11.24
C ARG A 330 -24.89 4.95 12.31
N ARG A 331 -25.07 6.03 13.07
CA ARG A 331 -26.15 6.12 14.08
C ARG A 331 -27.53 6.00 13.45
N LYS A 332 -27.77 6.67 12.31
CA LYS A 332 -29.07 6.60 11.60
C LYS A 332 -29.34 5.20 11.06
N VAL A 333 -28.33 4.55 10.47
CA VAL A 333 -28.42 3.16 9.99
C VAL A 333 -28.75 2.21 11.15
N VAL A 334 -28.01 2.31 12.26
CA VAL A 334 -28.26 1.47 13.45
C VAL A 334 -29.68 1.71 14.00
N ALA A 335 -30.12 2.96 14.08
CA ALA A 335 -31.47 3.30 14.54
C ALA A 335 -32.58 2.77 13.62
N ALA A 336 -32.31 2.61 12.33
CA ALA A 336 -33.27 2.09 11.36
C ALA A 336 -33.42 0.55 11.42
N GLY A 337 -32.41 -0.15 11.97
CA GLY A 337 -32.38 -1.61 12.20
C GLY A 337 -33.24 -2.10 13.37
N PRO A 338 -33.00 -3.30 13.92
CA PRO A 338 -32.05 -4.32 13.46
C PRO A 338 -32.43 -4.89 12.09
N TYR A 339 -31.47 -5.43 11.36
CA TYR A 339 -31.64 -5.91 9.99
C TYR A 339 -31.71 -7.44 9.90
N ARG A 340 -32.49 -7.94 8.94
CA ARG A 340 -32.61 -9.36 8.59
C ARG A 340 -31.69 -9.74 7.46
N PHE A 341 -31.59 -8.87 6.46
CA PHE A 341 -30.76 -9.06 5.28
C PHE A 341 -29.90 -7.82 5.02
N VAL A 342 -28.63 -8.02 4.73
CA VAL A 342 -27.68 -6.96 4.37
C VAL A 342 -26.89 -7.39 3.14
N LYS A 343 -26.85 -6.54 2.10
CA LYS A 343 -25.77 -6.61 1.11
C LYS A 343 -24.51 -6.07 1.79
N MET A 344 -23.49 -6.90 1.91
CA MET A 344 -22.18 -6.49 2.41
C MET A 344 -21.68 -5.33 1.56
N THR A 345 -21.28 -4.22 2.19
CA THR A 345 -20.87 -3.02 1.44
C THR A 345 -19.47 -3.16 0.86
N HIS A 346 -19.20 -2.37 -0.18
CA HIS A 346 -17.89 -2.26 -0.83
C HIS A 346 -17.36 -3.63 -1.23
N HIS A 347 -18.21 -4.41 -1.90
CA HIS A 347 -17.93 -5.78 -2.31
C HIS A 347 -17.36 -6.70 -1.19
N THR A 348 -17.77 -6.50 0.07
CA THR A 348 -17.22 -7.23 1.24
C THR A 348 -15.73 -6.93 1.46
N SER A 349 -15.33 -5.67 1.28
CA SER A 349 -14.00 -5.15 1.62
C SER A 349 -13.80 -5.03 3.14
N TYR A 350 -12.55 -4.90 3.56
CA TYR A 350 -12.17 -4.70 4.97
C TYR A 350 -12.76 -3.43 5.58
N ASN A 351 -12.95 -2.39 4.76
CA ASN A 351 -13.45 -1.09 5.20
C ASN A 351 -14.98 -0.91 5.04
N GLY A 352 -15.66 -1.94 4.53
CA GLY A 352 -17.12 -1.95 4.36
C GLY A 352 -17.86 -2.04 5.69
N ILE A 353 -17.87 -3.21 6.32
CA ILE A 353 -18.54 -3.47 7.61
C ILE A 353 -17.58 -4.20 8.54
N ASP A 354 -17.26 -3.60 9.69
CA ASP A 354 -16.48 -4.22 10.76
C ASP A 354 -17.37 -5.04 11.73
N GLU A 355 -16.76 -5.85 12.59
CA GLU A 355 -17.46 -6.65 13.61
C GLU A 355 -18.36 -5.80 14.51
N THR A 356 -17.86 -4.64 14.96
CA THR A 356 -18.60 -3.76 15.88
C THR A 356 -19.87 -3.24 15.20
N PHE A 357 -19.77 -2.83 13.94
CA PHE A 357 -20.90 -2.36 13.17
C PHE A 357 -21.87 -3.49 12.86
N TRP A 358 -21.40 -4.66 12.46
CA TRP A 358 -22.26 -5.83 12.24
C TRP A 358 -23.11 -6.18 13.47
N GLN A 359 -22.52 -6.14 14.66
CA GLN A 359 -23.26 -6.33 15.91
C GLN A 359 -24.30 -5.23 16.14
N GLN A 360 -23.94 -3.96 15.89
CA GLN A 360 -24.84 -2.81 16.01
C GLN A 360 -26.00 -2.85 15.00
N LEU A 361 -25.81 -3.47 13.82
CA LEU A 361 -26.87 -3.74 12.84
C LEU A 361 -27.85 -4.82 13.31
N GLY A 362 -27.62 -5.43 14.48
CA GLY A 362 -28.45 -6.49 15.04
C GLY A 362 -28.04 -7.89 14.62
N SER A 363 -26.78 -8.08 14.19
CA SER A 363 -26.23 -9.38 13.77
C SER A 363 -27.07 -10.05 12.66
N PRO A 364 -27.23 -9.38 11.50
CA PRO A 364 -28.10 -9.85 10.42
C PRO A 364 -27.74 -11.28 9.97
N PRO A 365 -28.71 -12.23 9.94
CA PRO A 365 -28.43 -13.62 9.64
C PRO A 365 -28.36 -13.93 8.14
N LEU A 366 -28.88 -13.06 7.27
CA LEU A 366 -28.80 -13.21 5.82
C LEU A 366 -27.84 -12.16 5.27
N LEU A 367 -26.80 -12.60 4.57
CA LEU A 367 -25.78 -11.73 4.01
C LEU A 367 -25.59 -12.07 2.53
N ALA A 368 -25.32 -11.05 1.72
CA ALA A 368 -24.91 -11.28 0.34
C ALA A 368 -23.76 -10.36 -0.08
N HIS A 369 -22.86 -10.91 -0.89
CA HIS A 369 -21.87 -10.16 -1.65
C HIS A 369 -22.37 -10.04 -3.09
N SER A 370 -22.20 -8.85 -3.65
CA SER A 370 -22.30 -8.61 -5.09
C SER A 370 -20.90 -8.23 -5.59
N GLY A 371 -20.52 -8.75 -6.76
CA GLY A 371 -19.19 -8.64 -7.35
C GLY A 371 -18.94 -9.77 -8.36
N GLY A 372 -17.95 -9.60 -9.23
CA GLY A 372 -17.58 -10.60 -10.24
C GLY A 372 -16.38 -11.48 -9.87
N LEU A 373 -16.06 -12.43 -10.76
CA LEU A 373 -15.17 -13.56 -10.44
C LEU A 373 -13.66 -13.23 -10.43
N ASN A 374 -13.18 -12.33 -11.30
CA ASN A 374 -11.74 -12.05 -11.43
C ASN A 374 -11.24 -10.95 -10.50
N ASP A 375 -11.81 -10.89 -9.30
CA ASP A 375 -11.36 -10.00 -8.26
C ASP A 375 -10.59 -10.81 -7.21
N SER A 376 -9.26 -10.75 -7.20
CA SER A 376 -8.48 -11.49 -6.19
C SER A 376 -8.56 -10.89 -4.79
N ASP A 377 -8.95 -9.63 -4.69
CA ASP A 377 -8.83 -8.82 -3.50
C ASP A 377 -10.16 -8.74 -2.75
N HIS A 378 -11.28 -8.94 -3.46
CA HIS A 378 -12.62 -9.00 -2.90
C HIS A 378 -13.39 -10.30 -3.26
N PRO A 379 -14.23 -10.83 -2.35
CA PRO A 379 -14.35 -10.45 -0.94
C PRO A 379 -13.02 -10.53 -0.19
N ASN A 380 -12.80 -9.56 0.69
CA ASN A 380 -11.56 -9.45 1.45
C ASN A 380 -11.33 -10.70 2.31
N VAL A 381 -10.08 -11.17 2.34
CA VAL A 381 -9.72 -12.40 3.07
C VAL A 381 -10.07 -12.37 4.55
N ASP A 382 -9.86 -11.25 5.23
CA ASP A 382 -10.13 -11.11 6.65
C ASP A 382 -11.64 -10.98 6.89
N ALA A 383 -12.35 -10.29 5.99
CA ALA A 383 -13.81 -10.25 6.02
C ALA A 383 -14.43 -11.65 5.83
N LEU A 384 -13.92 -12.46 4.89
CA LEU A 384 -14.37 -13.84 4.69
C LEU A 384 -14.05 -14.74 5.89
N ALA A 385 -12.85 -14.58 6.48
CA ALA A 385 -12.45 -15.33 7.67
C ALA A 385 -13.39 -15.03 8.84
N TYR A 386 -13.65 -13.74 9.10
CA TYR A 386 -14.59 -13.30 10.11
C TYR A 386 -16.00 -13.85 9.86
N LEU A 387 -16.55 -13.68 8.66
CA LEU A 387 -17.89 -14.20 8.33
C LEU A 387 -17.98 -15.73 8.50
N LYS A 388 -16.92 -16.46 8.19
CA LYS A 388 -16.87 -17.92 8.36
C LYS A 388 -16.92 -18.36 9.83
N GLU A 389 -16.42 -17.53 10.74
CA GLU A 389 -16.45 -17.79 12.19
C GLU A 389 -17.81 -17.48 12.83
N LEU A 390 -18.65 -16.68 12.17
CA LEU A 390 -19.98 -16.35 12.66
C LEU A 390 -20.93 -17.55 12.61
N ASN A 391 -21.55 -17.84 13.75
CA ASN A 391 -22.60 -18.85 13.83
C ASN A 391 -23.97 -18.27 13.41
N GLY A 392 -24.78 -19.06 12.70
CA GLY A 392 -26.16 -18.70 12.40
C GLY A 392 -26.36 -17.78 11.19
N ILE A 393 -25.30 -17.45 10.45
CA ILE A 393 -25.42 -16.71 9.19
C ILE A 393 -25.63 -17.63 7.98
N THR A 394 -26.26 -17.09 6.95
CA THR A 394 -26.26 -17.62 5.59
C THR A 394 -25.73 -16.55 4.64
N PHE A 395 -24.70 -16.89 3.88
CA PHE A 395 -23.97 -16.01 3.00
C PHE A 395 -24.04 -16.50 1.54
N ALA A 396 -24.41 -15.62 0.63
CA ALA A 396 -24.42 -15.85 -0.81
C ALA A 396 -23.51 -14.83 -1.51
N ARG A 397 -22.94 -15.17 -2.67
CA ARG A 397 -22.05 -14.27 -3.41
C ARG A 397 -22.24 -14.42 -4.92
N THR A 398 -22.45 -13.33 -5.66
CA THR A 398 -22.78 -13.40 -7.10
C THR A 398 -21.67 -14.07 -7.92
N ASP A 399 -20.41 -13.82 -7.60
CA ASP A 399 -19.24 -14.47 -8.22
C ASP A 399 -19.26 -16.00 -8.09
N ARG A 400 -19.84 -16.56 -7.02
CA ARG A 400 -19.96 -18.01 -6.78
C ARG A 400 -21.31 -18.60 -7.12
N ASN A 401 -22.36 -17.81 -6.92
CA ASN A 401 -23.74 -18.25 -6.95
C ASN A 401 -24.52 -17.79 -8.18
N GLY A 402 -23.90 -16.97 -9.04
CA GLY A 402 -24.53 -16.28 -10.16
C GLY A 402 -25.63 -15.36 -9.66
N GLN A 403 -26.76 -15.32 -10.37
CA GLN A 403 -27.92 -14.60 -9.89
C GLN A 403 -28.42 -15.18 -8.55
N ILE A 404 -28.65 -14.31 -7.57
CA ILE A 404 -29.12 -14.66 -6.24
C ILE A 404 -30.48 -14.00 -6.01
N ALA A 405 -31.48 -14.79 -5.59
CA ALA A 405 -32.75 -14.28 -5.08
C ALA A 405 -32.84 -14.50 -3.57
N VAL A 406 -33.22 -13.47 -2.81
CA VAL A 406 -33.35 -13.49 -1.35
C VAL A 406 -34.77 -13.13 -0.94
N ASP A 407 -35.37 -13.90 -0.03
CA ASP A 407 -36.64 -13.62 0.63
C ASP A 407 -36.41 -13.45 2.16
N PRO A 408 -36.36 -12.20 2.66
CA PRO A 408 -36.10 -11.92 4.09
C PRO A 408 -37.19 -12.45 5.04
N SER A 409 -38.37 -12.81 4.54
CA SER A 409 -39.42 -13.40 5.37
C SER A 409 -39.12 -14.85 5.76
N ILE A 410 -38.20 -15.50 5.03
CA ILE A 410 -37.75 -16.87 5.28
C ILE A 410 -36.46 -16.83 6.12
N VAL A 411 -36.26 -17.84 6.97
CA VAL A 411 -35.08 -17.95 7.83
C VAL A 411 -34.09 -18.98 7.26
N GLY A 412 -32.80 -18.69 7.40
CA GLY A 412 -31.72 -19.62 7.05
C GLY A 412 -31.55 -19.86 5.55
N ARG A 413 -30.98 -21.01 5.20
CA ARG A 413 -30.54 -21.33 3.82
C ARG A 413 -31.66 -21.28 2.78
N THR A 414 -32.90 -21.57 3.18
CA THR A 414 -34.06 -21.54 2.27
C THR A 414 -34.52 -20.14 1.90
N ALA A 415 -33.99 -19.10 2.56
CA ALA A 415 -34.21 -17.71 2.17
C ALA A 415 -33.52 -17.36 0.85
N PHE A 416 -32.53 -18.14 0.42
CA PHE A 416 -31.77 -17.92 -0.80
C PHE A 416 -32.13 -18.94 -1.89
N LYS A 417 -32.24 -18.45 -3.12
CA LYS A 417 -32.21 -19.26 -4.34
C LYS A 417 -31.08 -18.75 -5.22
N THR A 418 -30.20 -19.65 -5.65
CA THR A 418 -29.03 -19.32 -6.47
C THR A 418 -29.11 -20.01 -7.82
N SER A 419 -28.55 -19.38 -8.86
CA SER A 419 -28.47 -19.98 -10.20
C SER A 419 -27.38 -21.06 -10.28
N ARG A 420 -26.31 -20.92 -9.49
CA ARG A 420 -25.21 -21.89 -9.41
C ARG A 420 -24.58 -21.96 -8.01
N GLY A 421 -23.55 -22.79 -7.89
CA GLY A 421 -22.68 -22.87 -6.71
C GLY A 421 -23.38 -23.36 -5.44
N SER A 422 -22.73 -23.13 -4.29
CA SER A 422 -23.26 -23.43 -2.96
C SER A 422 -23.19 -22.19 -2.06
N LEU A 423 -24.15 -22.04 -1.16
CA LEU A 423 -24.13 -20.99 -0.14
C LEU A 423 -23.04 -21.26 0.90
N ASN A 424 -22.56 -20.20 1.55
CA ASN A 424 -21.46 -20.19 2.52
C ASN A 424 -20.12 -20.60 1.89
N ASP A 425 -19.88 -20.21 0.65
CA ASP A 425 -18.58 -20.34 0.00
C ASP A 425 -17.66 -19.17 0.41
N PHE A 426 -16.75 -19.45 1.34
CA PHE A 426 -15.74 -18.52 1.84
C PHE A 426 -14.38 -18.68 1.14
N ALA A 427 -14.34 -19.35 -0.02
CA ALA A 427 -13.10 -19.45 -0.79
C ALA A 427 -12.74 -18.10 -1.42
N LEU A 428 -11.44 -17.80 -1.46
CA LEU A 428 -10.91 -16.65 -2.17
C LEU A 428 -11.10 -16.80 -3.68
N ASN A 429 -11.35 -15.67 -4.31
CA ASN A 429 -11.27 -15.54 -5.76
C ASN A 429 -9.82 -15.70 -6.22
N LYS A 430 -9.68 -16.26 -7.42
CA LYS A 430 -8.39 -16.43 -8.07
C LYS A 430 -8.52 -15.81 -9.44
N ARG A 431 -7.66 -14.85 -9.77
CA ARG A 431 -7.60 -14.30 -11.12
C ARG A 431 -7.33 -15.43 -12.11
N GLN A 432 -8.23 -15.61 -13.06
CA GLN A 432 -8.00 -16.55 -14.15
C GLN A 432 -6.94 -15.94 -15.09
N LYS A 433 -5.86 -16.68 -15.38
CA LYS A 433 -4.90 -16.25 -16.40
C LYS A 433 -5.62 -16.25 -17.75
N ALA A 434 -5.48 -15.15 -18.51
CA ALA A 434 -6.03 -14.96 -19.86
C ALA A 434 -5.43 -15.92 -20.90
N ARG A 435 -5.57 -17.24 -20.69
CA ARG A 435 -4.98 -18.27 -21.55
C ARG A 435 -5.97 -18.90 -22.54
N ASP A 436 -7.26 -18.59 -22.44
CA ASP A 436 -8.29 -19.33 -23.17
C ASP A 436 -9.02 -18.54 -24.28
N GLU A 437 -8.71 -17.26 -24.47
CA GLU A 437 -9.47 -16.43 -25.44
C GLU A 437 -9.00 -16.57 -26.90
N ASN A 438 -7.80 -17.11 -27.14
CA ASN A 438 -7.30 -17.36 -28.50
C ASN A 438 -7.70 -18.72 -29.09
N LEU A 439 -8.28 -19.63 -28.30
CA LEU A 439 -8.71 -20.95 -28.79
C LEU A 439 -10.21 -20.99 -29.17
N ALA A 440 -11.05 -20.15 -28.55
CA ALA A 440 -12.49 -20.14 -28.82
C ALA A 440 -12.91 -19.25 -30.00
N SER A 441 -12.04 -18.33 -30.45
CA SER A 441 -12.32 -17.44 -31.59
C SER A 441 -12.05 -18.08 -32.96
N LEU A 442 -11.39 -19.25 -32.99
CA LEU A 442 -11.12 -20.03 -34.22
C LEU A 442 -12.22 -21.05 -34.56
N GLU A 443 -13.20 -21.28 -33.67
CA GLU A 443 -14.32 -22.20 -33.91
C GLU A 443 -15.67 -21.45 -34.08
N ARG A 444 -15.71 -20.44 -34.95
CA ARG A 444 -16.98 -20.02 -35.55
C ARG A 444 -17.16 -20.72 -36.90
N LYS A 445 -18.16 -21.59 -36.94
CA LYS A 445 -18.58 -22.44 -38.05
C LYS A 445 -18.87 -21.64 -39.32
N THR A 446 -18.28 -22.08 -40.44
CA THR A 446 -18.76 -21.82 -41.80
C THR A 446 -19.14 -23.19 -42.44
N PRO A 447 -20.19 -23.29 -43.29
CA PRO A 447 -20.78 -24.57 -43.73
C PRO A 447 -19.92 -25.33 -44.75
N PRO A 448 -20.23 -26.63 -45.01
CA PRO A 448 -19.30 -27.56 -45.65
C PRO A 448 -19.39 -27.55 -47.18
N GLU A 449 -18.24 -27.58 -47.86
CA GLU A 449 -18.19 -28.03 -49.25
C GLU A 449 -16.93 -28.86 -49.57
N VAL A 450 -17.20 -30.14 -49.84
CA VAL A 450 -16.59 -31.08 -50.79
C VAL A 450 -15.09 -31.44 -50.72
N GLN A 451 -14.92 -32.75 -50.51
CA GLN A 451 -13.74 -33.62 -50.58
C GLN A 451 -12.84 -33.42 -51.81
N GLN A 452 -11.53 -33.62 -51.62
CA GLN A 452 -10.81 -34.66 -52.36
C GLN A 452 -9.53 -35.13 -51.67
N VAL A 453 -9.24 -36.40 -51.94
CA VAL A 453 -8.32 -37.35 -51.32
C VAL A 453 -6.95 -37.31 -52.02
N GLN A 454 -5.84 -37.45 -51.29
CA GLN A 454 -4.80 -38.45 -51.61
C GLN A 454 -3.67 -38.58 -50.58
N GLU A 455 -3.18 -39.81 -50.48
CA GLU A 455 -2.38 -40.43 -49.43
C GLU A 455 -0.85 -40.28 -49.57
N ASN A 456 -0.17 -40.67 -48.48
CA ASN A 456 1.08 -41.46 -48.44
C ASN A 456 2.44 -40.78 -48.69
N ARG A 457 3.28 -40.66 -47.64
CA ARG A 457 4.38 -41.61 -47.34
C ARG A 457 5.23 -41.23 -46.11
N ARG A 458 5.80 -42.29 -45.52
CA ARG A 458 6.71 -42.41 -44.38
C ARG A 458 8.03 -41.61 -44.48
N SER A 459 8.46 -41.16 -43.30
CA SER A 459 9.82 -41.23 -42.72
C SER A 459 11.02 -40.87 -43.59
N GLN A 460 11.66 -39.73 -43.30
CA GLN A 460 13.12 -39.64 -43.20
C GLN A 460 13.56 -38.35 -42.48
N SER A 461 14.51 -38.52 -41.57
CA SER A 461 15.26 -37.51 -40.83
C SER A 461 16.26 -36.78 -41.73
N VAL A 462 16.25 -35.45 -41.81
CA VAL A 462 17.43 -34.61 -42.13
C VAL A 462 17.28 -33.21 -41.52
N SER A 463 18.41 -32.72 -41.03
CA SER A 463 18.80 -31.40 -40.54
C SER A 463 18.12 -30.16 -41.13
N LEU A 464 17.84 -29.20 -40.23
CA LEU A 464 17.38 -27.84 -40.53
C LEU A 464 18.58 -26.90 -40.74
N GLU A 465 18.86 -26.59 -42.01
CA GLU A 465 19.35 -25.28 -42.43
C GLU A 465 18.29 -24.69 -43.37
N GLY A 466 17.85 -23.46 -43.12
CA GLY A 466 16.91 -22.78 -44.02
C GLY A 466 16.18 -21.60 -43.39
N ARG A 467 16.70 -20.40 -43.68
CA ARG A 467 16.16 -19.06 -43.43
C ARG A 467 14.63 -18.92 -43.50
N VAL A 468 14.07 -18.16 -42.56
CA VAL A 468 12.78 -17.47 -42.71
C VAL A 468 13.05 -16.00 -43.11
N PRO A 469 12.31 -15.41 -44.08
CA PRO A 469 12.45 -14.01 -44.45
C PRO A 469 11.89 -13.09 -43.36
N THR A 470 12.63 -12.03 -43.09
CA THR A 470 12.24 -10.89 -42.26
C THR A 470 11.20 -10.03 -42.98
N ASP A 471 10.05 -9.81 -42.34
CA ASP A 471 9.30 -8.56 -42.46
C ASP A 471 8.70 -8.26 -41.09
N GLY A 472 9.24 -7.22 -40.43
CA GLY A 472 8.90 -6.81 -39.07
C GLY A 472 10.17 -6.49 -38.28
N GLU A 473 10.48 -5.20 -38.14
CA GLU A 473 11.61 -4.69 -37.36
C GLU A 473 11.44 -5.07 -35.88
N PHE A 474 12.10 -6.15 -35.46
CA PHE A 474 12.33 -6.46 -34.06
C PHE A 474 13.83 -6.46 -33.79
N VAL A 475 14.23 -5.93 -32.63
CA VAL A 475 15.60 -6.01 -32.12
C VAL A 475 15.65 -7.14 -31.10
N ASP A 476 16.28 -8.26 -31.47
CA ASP A 476 16.60 -9.32 -30.53
C ASP A 476 17.82 -8.93 -29.68
N ILE A 477 17.61 -8.67 -28.38
CA ILE A 477 18.70 -8.39 -27.44
C ILE A 477 19.16 -9.71 -26.81
N ILE A 478 20.30 -10.23 -27.28
CA ILE A 478 20.95 -11.41 -26.71
C ILE A 478 21.95 -10.97 -25.62
N PHE A 479 21.69 -11.33 -24.37
CA PHE A 479 22.63 -11.08 -23.26
C PHE A 479 23.73 -12.15 -23.23
N ALA A 480 24.95 -11.80 -23.66
CA ALA A 480 26.13 -12.65 -23.56
C ALA A 480 27.08 -12.18 -22.45
N ARG A 481 27.44 -13.07 -21.51
CA ARG A 481 28.54 -12.81 -20.55
C ARG A 481 29.88 -13.17 -21.17
N ILE A 482 30.72 -12.17 -21.38
CA ILE A 482 32.05 -12.32 -21.96
C ILE A 482 33.11 -12.23 -20.86
N PRO A 483 34.03 -13.21 -20.74
CA PRO A 483 35.09 -13.18 -19.74
C PRO A 483 36.11 -12.06 -20.02
N TYR A 484 36.59 -11.39 -18.96
CA TYR A 484 37.49 -10.24 -19.03
C TYR A 484 38.96 -10.63 -19.25
N ARG A 485 39.26 -11.30 -20.36
CA ARG A 485 40.62 -11.72 -20.78
C ARG A 485 40.76 -11.64 -22.30
N ASP A 486 41.99 -11.57 -22.80
CA ASP A 486 42.27 -11.61 -24.25
C ASP A 486 41.63 -12.85 -24.88
N GLY A 487 40.93 -12.67 -26.00
CA GLY A 487 40.17 -13.74 -26.62
C GLY A 487 39.29 -13.30 -27.78
N ARG A 488 38.59 -14.25 -28.38
CA ARG A 488 37.73 -14.03 -29.55
C ARG A 488 36.36 -14.62 -29.27
N VAL A 489 35.31 -13.84 -29.47
CA VAL A 489 33.90 -14.25 -29.31
C VAL A 489 33.19 -14.05 -30.65
N THR A 490 32.28 -14.94 -31.03
CA THR A 490 31.48 -14.79 -32.24
C THR A 490 30.01 -14.80 -31.87
N ILE A 491 29.29 -13.75 -32.24
CA ILE A 491 27.84 -13.62 -32.03
C ILE A 491 27.23 -13.36 -33.40
N ASP A 492 26.33 -14.25 -33.81
CA ASP A 492 25.64 -14.19 -35.10
C ASP A 492 26.56 -13.95 -36.32
N GLY A 493 27.65 -14.72 -36.41
CA GLY A 493 28.64 -14.61 -37.49
C GLY A 493 29.60 -13.42 -37.37
N HIS A 494 29.35 -12.47 -36.46
CA HIS A 494 30.23 -11.35 -36.19
C HIS A 494 31.26 -11.70 -35.14
N VAL A 495 32.53 -11.55 -35.50
CA VAL A 495 33.67 -11.83 -34.64
C VAL A 495 34.05 -10.58 -33.88
N ILE A 496 34.04 -10.67 -32.55
CA ILE A 496 34.57 -9.67 -31.62
C ILE A 496 35.91 -10.20 -31.10
N GLU A 497 37.00 -9.57 -31.54
CA GLU A 497 38.33 -9.79 -30.96
C GLU A 497 38.56 -8.85 -29.79
N ILE A 498 38.92 -9.41 -28.65
CA ILE A 498 39.19 -8.71 -27.40
C ILE A 498 40.70 -8.74 -27.22
N GLN A 499 41.34 -7.60 -27.52
CA GLN A 499 42.75 -7.36 -27.23
C GLN A 499 42.88 -6.31 -26.14
N ARG A 500 43.65 -6.63 -25.10
CA ARG A 500 44.06 -5.66 -24.09
C ARG A 500 45.23 -4.85 -24.63
N PHE A 501 45.05 -3.55 -24.79
CA PHE A 501 46.18 -2.65 -25.05
C PHE A 501 47.01 -2.49 -23.77
N PRO A 502 48.35 -2.57 -23.84
CA PRO A 502 49.20 -2.08 -22.77
C PRO A 502 48.93 -0.58 -22.59
N ALA A 503 48.92 -0.10 -21.35
CA ALA A 503 48.80 1.32 -21.05
C ALA A 503 49.88 2.09 -21.82
N LEU A 504 49.47 2.92 -22.78
CA LEU A 504 50.35 3.83 -23.50
C LEU A 504 50.72 4.99 -22.58
N GLU A 505 52.01 5.05 -22.23
CA GLU A 505 52.66 6.24 -21.68
C GLU A 505 52.50 7.40 -22.67
N ALA A 506 51.69 8.40 -22.33
CA ALA A 506 51.59 9.63 -23.11
C ALA A 506 52.68 10.62 -22.67
N LYS A 507 53.64 10.89 -23.57
CA LYS A 507 54.52 12.07 -23.47
C LYS A 507 53.66 13.33 -23.65
N GLN A 508 53.51 14.10 -22.59
CA GLN A 508 52.85 15.40 -22.59
C GLN A 508 53.93 16.49 -22.43
N GLU A 509 54.01 17.42 -23.39
CA GLU A 509 54.85 18.61 -23.27
C GLU A 509 54.31 19.53 -22.16
N ASN A 510 55.19 20.02 -21.29
CA ASN A 510 54.85 20.73 -20.05
C ASN A 510 54.43 22.20 -20.30
N PRO A 511 53.24 22.65 -19.86
CA PRO A 511 53.03 24.05 -19.50
C PRO A 511 53.74 24.39 -18.17
N PRO A 512 54.11 25.66 -17.91
CA PRO A 512 54.77 26.03 -16.66
C PRO A 512 53.86 25.71 -15.46
N PRO A 513 54.40 25.15 -14.36
CA PRO A 513 53.59 24.62 -13.29
C PRO A 513 52.86 25.77 -12.56
N PRO A 514 51.56 25.62 -12.25
CA PRO A 514 50.90 26.49 -11.29
C PRO A 514 51.65 26.43 -9.94
N PRO A 515 51.68 27.53 -9.17
CA PRO A 515 52.35 27.55 -7.87
C PRO A 515 51.81 26.39 -7.04
N ARG A 516 52.73 25.51 -6.60
CA ARG A 516 52.39 24.33 -5.80
C ARG A 516 51.53 24.80 -4.61
N PRO A 517 50.33 24.23 -4.39
CA PRO A 517 49.74 24.29 -3.06
C PRO A 517 50.79 23.73 -2.09
N PRO A 518 50.98 24.35 -0.91
CA PRO A 518 52.02 23.95 0.01
C PRO A 518 51.88 22.45 0.24
N ARG A 519 52.97 21.71 -0.05
CA ARG A 519 53.11 20.32 0.37
C ARG A 519 52.81 20.32 1.86
N LEU A 520 51.69 19.73 2.26
CA LEU A 520 51.52 19.24 3.61
C LEU A 520 52.72 18.32 3.83
N SER A 521 53.66 18.81 4.62
CA SER A 521 54.86 18.11 5.01
C SER A 521 54.46 16.72 5.51
N THR A 522 55.13 15.71 4.96
CA THR A 522 55.18 14.34 5.50
C THR A 522 56.00 14.28 6.80
N GLU A 523 55.98 15.36 7.57
CA GLU A 523 56.47 15.47 8.94
C GLU A 523 55.32 15.98 9.82
N ARG A 524 54.20 15.25 9.81
CA ARG A 524 53.55 14.94 11.08
C ARG A 524 54.14 13.63 11.52
N THR A 525 55.02 13.72 12.51
CA THR A 525 55.31 12.63 13.44
C THR A 525 54.06 11.78 13.63
N ALA A 526 54.23 10.46 13.62
CA ALA A 526 53.22 9.47 13.95
C ALA A 526 52.47 9.89 15.23
N ASP A 527 51.38 10.62 15.05
CA ASP A 527 50.32 10.74 16.02
C ASP A 527 49.64 9.38 15.93
N VAL A 528 50.19 8.42 16.69
CA VAL A 528 49.68 7.06 16.81
C VAL A 528 48.19 7.20 17.03
N ARG A 529 47.38 6.91 16.00
CA ARG A 529 45.92 6.94 16.12
C ARG A 529 45.58 6.02 17.28
N ARG A 530 45.26 6.60 18.44
CA ARG A 530 45.03 5.84 19.64
C ARG A 530 43.78 5.02 19.41
N PHE A 531 43.88 3.71 19.59
CA PHE A 531 42.72 2.85 19.72
C PHE A 531 41.80 3.44 20.79
N ALA A 532 40.54 3.69 20.43
CA ALA A 532 39.51 4.21 21.32
C ALA A 532 39.96 5.31 22.29
N PRO A 533 40.33 6.52 21.79
CA PRO A 533 40.98 7.53 22.63
C PRO A 533 40.12 7.89 23.85
N GLY A 534 40.74 7.83 25.04
CA GLY A 534 40.10 8.19 26.31
C GLY A 534 39.10 7.17 26.87
N ARG A 535 39.07 5.94 26.35
CA ARG A 535 38.15 4.86 26.78
C ARG A 535 38.94 3.60 27.16
N ASP A 536 38.49 2.93 28.21
CA ASP A 536 39.01 1.62 28.61
C ASP A 536 38.13 0.52 27.99
N LEU A 537 38.69 -0.25 27.07
CA LEU A 537 38.03 -1.36 26.40
C LEU A 537 38.60 -2.73 26.81
N SER A 538 39.35 -2.80 27.90
CA SER A 538 39.99 -4.05 28.37
C SER A 538 38.99 -5.17 28.69
N ARG A 539 37.74 -4.81 28.99
CA ARG A 539 36.63 -5.72 29.29
C ARG A 539 35.66 -5.93 28.12
N ILE A 540 36.02 -5.50 26.91
CA ILE A 540 35.21 -5.71 25.71
C ILE A 540 35.76 -6.89 24.92
N LEU A 541 34.87 -7.81 24.55
CA LEU A 541 35.18 -8.95 23.69
C LEU A 541 35.02 -8.55 22.22
N PHE A 542 36.11 -8.53 21.46
CA PHE A 542 36.07 -8.39 20.01
C PHE A 542 35.98 -9.76 19.35
N VAL A 543 35.11 -9.90 18.35
CA VAL A 543 34.85 -11.17 17.65
C VAL A 543 35.03 -10.98 16.15
N THR A 544 35.82 -11.85 15.49
CA THR A 544 35.96 -11.81 14.03
C THR A 544 36.33 -13.17 13.43
N ASP A 545 35.91 -13.46 12.21
CA ASP A 545 36.55 -14.49 11.38
C ASP A 545 37.77 -13.86 10.70
N LYS A 546 38.96 -14.18 11.22
CA LYS A 546 40.21 -13.53 10.82
C LYS A 546 40.50 -13.68 9.34
N GLU A 547 40.20 -14.85 8.76
CA GLU A 547 40.48 -15.13 7.36
C GLU A 547 39.47 -14.48 6.43
N ARG A 548 38.19 -14.42 6.82
CA ARG A 548 37.19 -13.66 6.06
C ARG A 548 37.46 -12.17 6.11
N LEU A 549 37.83 -11.63 7.27
CA LEU A 549 38.17 -10.21 7.41
C LEU A 549 39.38 -9.87 6.53
N ARG A 550 40.45 -10.67 6.60
CA ARG A 550 41.63 -10.51 5.73
C ARG A 550 41.28 -10.60 4.24
N ARG A 551 40.34 -11.46 3.83
CA ARG A 551 39.86 -11.51 2.45
C ARG A 551 39.12 -10.24 2.03
N ASN A 552 38.36 -9.62 2.94
CA ASN A 552 37.57 -8.43 2.63
C ASN A 552 38.41 -7.14 2.59
N ILE A 553 39.37 -6.98 3.50
CA ILE A 553 40.12 -5.72 3.65
C ILE A 553 41.64 -5.84 3.48
N GLY A 554 42.14 -7.02 3.07
CA GLY A 554 43.54 -7.24 2.74
C GLY A 554 44.48 -7.21 3.95
N ASP A 555 45.71 -6.75 3.73
CA ASP A 555 46.80 -6.77 4.72
C ASP A 555 46.53 -5.86 5.93
N ASP A 556 45.66 -4.86 5.77
CA ASP A 556 45.22 -3.96 6.85
C ASP A 556 44.53 -4.71 8.00
N ALA A 557 43.94 -5.88 7.74
CA ALA A 557 43.30 -6.71 8.77
C ALA A 557 44.25 -7.05 9.92
N ALA A 558 45.52 -7.37 9.61
CA ALA A 558 46.52 -7.70 10.62
C ALA A 558 46.85 -6.50 11.51
N GLY A 559 46.94 -5.31 10.92
CA GLY A 559 47.16 -4.05 11.65
C GLY A 559 45.99 -3.70 12.57
N ILE A 560 44.77 -3.87 12.09
CA ILE A 560 43.54 -3.65 12.87
C ILE A 560 43.45 -4.61 14.07
N MET A 561 43.70 -5.91 13.85
CA MET A 561 43.68 -6.89 14.94
C MET A 561 44.75 -6.58 15.99
N ARG A 562 45.95 -6.19 15.56
CA ARG A 562 47.03 -5.76 16.46
C ARG A 562 46.64 -4.50 17.23
N LEU A 563 46.03 -3.51 16.57
CA LEU A 563 45.56 -2.28 17.22
C LEU A 563 44.59 -2.56 18.38
N ILE A 564 43.67 -3.52 18.20
CA ILE A 564 42.72 -3.95 19.25
C ILE A 564 43.45 -4.64 20.42
N GLN A 565 44.38 -5.55 20.11
CA GLN A 565 45.14 -6.30 21.11
C GLN A 565 46.11 -5.42 21.90
N ASP A 566 46.82 -4.52 21.22
CA ASP A 566 47.72 -3.53 21.84
C ASP A 566 46.94 -2.53 22.70
N GLY A 567 45.66 -2.30 22.37
CA GLY A 567 44.70 -1.56 23.17
C GLY A 567 44.23 -2.26 24.44
N GLY A 568 44.65 -3.50 24.69
CA GLY A 568 44.31 -4.29 25.87
C GLY A 568 43.00 -5.08 25.76
N SER A 569 42.28 -5.02 24.65
CA SER A 569 41.02 -5.75 24.47
C SER A 569 41.25 -7.21 24.04
N ARG A 570 40.33 -8.10 24.45
CA ARG A 570 40.35 -9.50 24.02
C ARG A 570 39.80 -9.62 22.60
N LEU A 571 40.58 -10.17 21.67
CA LEU A 571 40.14 -10.55 20.33
C LEU A 571 40.00 -12.08 20.20
N LEU A 572 38.76 -12.55 20.04
CA LEU A 572 38.40 -13.93 19.73
C LEU A 572 38.32 -14.10 18.20
N GLY A 573 39.09 -15.05 17.68
CA GLY A 573 38.95 -15.51 16.30
C GLY A 573 37.93 -16.63 16.24
N VAL A 574 36.88 -16.47 15.45
CA VAL A 574 35.84 -17.48 15.22
C VAL A 574 35.95 -18.09 13.84
N ASP A 575 35.39 -19.28 13.65
CA ASP A 575 35.20 -19.87 12.33
C ASP A 575 33.75 -19.73 11.85
N GLY A 576 33.56 -19.82 10.54
CA GLY A 576 32.25 -19.60 9.91
C GLY A 576 31.21 -20.72 10.07
N SER A 577 31.45 -21.77 10.88
CA SER A 577 30.50 -22.88 11.02
C SER A 577 29.44 -22.65 12.10
N ALA A 578 29.84 -22.05 13.23
CA ALA A 578 28.95 -21.70 14.35
C ALA A 578 29.64 -20.64 15.24
N PRO A 579 29.90 -19.42 14.73
CA PRO A 579 30.62 -18.38 15.45
C PRO A 579 29.95 -18.02 16.79
N GLU A 580 28.62 -18.06 16.84
CA GLU A 580 27.83 -17.78 18.04
C GLU A 580 28.18 -18.68 19.22
N ARG A 581 28.35 -19.99 18.99
CA ARG A 581 28.69 -20.96 20.07
C ARG A 581 30.05 -20.68 20.68
N GLN A 582 31.01 -20.23 19.87
CA GLN A 582 32.35 -19.89 20.34
C GLN A 582 32.33 -18.62 21.17
N VAL A 583 31.48 -17.65 20.79
CA VAL A 583 31.25 -16.43 21.55
C VAL A 583 30.57 -16.74 22.88
N THR A 584 29.50 -17.54 22.90
CA THR A 584 28.82 -17.99 24.13
C THR A 584 29.80 -18.66 25.09
N ALA A 585 30.66 -19.56 24.61
CA ALA A 585 31.66 -20.23 25.44
C ALA A 585 32.71 -19.28 26.04
N GLU A 586 33.16 -18.26 25.28
CA GLU A 586 34.07 -17.24 25.79
C GLU A 586 33.36 -16.34 26.82
N LEU A 587 32.15 -15.87 26.53
CA LEU A 587 31.35 -15.04 27.44
C LEU A 587 31.05 -15.73 28.77
N ALA A 588 30.74 -17.03 28.75
CA ALA A 588 30.45 -17.81 29.95
C ALA A 588 31.63 -17.93 30.94
N THR A 589 32.87 -17.76 30.46
CA THR A 589 34.09 -17.95 31.28
C THR A 589 34.81 -16.65 31.59
N GLY A 590 34.61 -15.61 30.78
CA GLY A 590 35.26 -14.31 30.95
C GLY A 590 34.47 -13.32 31.81
N LYS A 591 35.11 -12.18 32.07
CA LYS A 591 34.49 -11.01 32.71
C LYS A 591 34.43 -9.88 31.70
N TYR A 592 33.40 -9.91 30.86
CA TYR A 592 33.17 -8.91 29.83
C TYR A 592 32.06 -7.95 30.22
N ASP A 593 32.11 -6.75 29.64
CA ASP A 593 31.03 -5.76 29.75
C ASP A 593 30.17 -5.75 28.48
N GLY A 594 30.65 -6.34 27.38
CA GLY A 594 29.90 -6.55 26.14
C GLY A 594 30.75 -7.07 24.98
N THR A 595 30.13 -7.20 23.81
CA THR A 595 30.72 -7.78 22.59
C THR A 595 30.75 -6.77 21.44
N VAL A 596 31.86 -6.73 20.69
CA VAL A 596 32.00 -6.00 19.43
C VAL A 596 32.28 -6.99 18.32
N VAL A 597 31.34 -7.12 17.38
CA VAL A 597 31.53 -7.94 16.17
C VAL A 597 32.28 -7.13 15.11
N LEU A 598 33.43 -7.63 14.67
CA LEU A 598 34.29 -6.98 13.68
C LEU A 598 34.15 -7.65 12.31
N GLY A 599 33.54 -6.93 11.37
CA GLY A 599 33.26 -7.36 10.00
C GLY A 599 31.77 -7.27 9.63
N GLY A 600 31.49 -7.34 8.33
CA GLY A 600 30.15 -7.44 7.75
C GLY A 600 29.56 -8.84 7.90
N TYR A 601 28.36 -9.04 7.35
CA TYR A 601 27.62 -10.31 7.47
C TYR A 601 28.28 -11.45 6.68
N ASP A 602 29.14 -11.12 5.71
CA ASP A 602 29.98 -12.07 4.97
C ASP A 602 31.27 -12.47 5.72
N VAL A 603 31.63 -11.71 6.77
CA VAL A 603 32.74 -12.01 7.70
C VAL A 603 32.25 -12.74 8.94
N VAL A 604 31.40 -12.12 9.74
CA VAL A 604 30.73 -12.74 10.89
C VAL A 604 29.22 -12.62 10.66
N LYS A 605 28.57 -13.76 10.41
CA LYS A 605 27.18 -13.81 9.97
C LYS A 605 26.23 -13.17 11.00
N SER A 606 25.31 -12.31 10.55
CA SER A 606 24.19 -11.88 11.40
C SER A 606 23.06 -12.92 11.32
N GLN A 607 22.26 -13.04 12.38
CA GLN A 607 21.19 -14.03 12.42
C GLN A 607 19.97 -13.48 11.68
N SER A 608 19.39 -14.27 10.78
CA SER A 608 18.05 -14.01 10.24
C SER A 608 17.04 -14.59 11.23
N VAL A 609 16.30 -13.73 11.91
CA VAL A 609 15.43 -14.06 13.05
C VAL A 609 13.99 -13.84 12.64
N ASP A 610 13.22 -14.92 12.58
CA ASP A 610 11.76 -14.85 12.59
C ASP A 610 11.30 -14.45 13.99
N VAL A 611 10.71 -13.27 14.14
CA VAL A 611 10.32 -12.74 15.45
C VAL A 611 8.98 -13.29 15.94
N LEU A 612 8.31 -14.12 15.12
CA LEU A 612 7.05 -14.75 15.46
C LEU A 612 7.33 -16.16 15.98
N ASP A 613 6.93 -16.42 17.22
CA ASP A 613 6.87 -17.81 17.69
C ASP A 613 5.74 -18.56 16.97
N VAL A 614 5.76 -19.89 17.09
CA VAL A 614 4.77 -20.75 16.41
C VAL A 614 3.32 -20.34 16.75
N PRO A 615 2.94 -20.08 18.02
CA PRO A 615 1.60 -19.60 18.35
C PRO A 615 1.25 -18.26 17.71
N LEU A 616 2.11 -17.26 17.80
CA LEU A 616 1.82 -15.93 17.26
C LEU A 616 1.76 -15.96 15.74
N ARG A 617 2.68 -16.67 15.08
CA ARG A 617 2.64 -16.87 13.62
C ARG A 617 1.37 -17.57 13.17
N ALA A 618 0.90 -18.57 13.91
CA ALA A 618 -0.35 -19.26 13.62
C ALA A 618 -1.60 -18.39 13.86
N SER A 619 -1.50 -17.37 14.72
CA SER A 619 -2.60 -16.42 14.98
C SER A 619 -2.70 -15.27 13.97
N LEU A 620 -1.73 -15.14 13.05
CA LEU A 620 -1.74 -14.14 12.00
C LEU A 620 -2.18 -14.74 10.67
N THR A 621 -2.90 -13.95 9.88
CA THR A 621 -3.21 -14.34 8.50
C THR A 621 -1.96 -14.24 7.63
N HIS A 622 -1.90 -15.02 6.54
CA HIS A 622 -0.82 -14.91 5.57
C HIS A 622 -0.70 -13.50 4.99
N ARG A 623 -1.83 -12.79 4.83
CA ARG A 623 -1.87 -11.40 4.40
C ARG A 623 -1.22 -10.48 5.43
N ALA A 624 -1.61 -10.57 6.70
CA ALA A 624 -1.00 -9.75 7.76
C ALA A 624 0.52 -9.94 7.86
N ILE A 625 1.01 -11.16 7.61
CA ILE A 625 2.45 -11.45 7.52
C ILE A 625 3.06 -10.81 6.26
N ALA A 626 2.41 -10.93 5.10
CA ALA A 626 2.91 -10.43 3.82
C ALA A 626 2.84 -8.89 3.69
N GLU A 627 1.95 -8.22 4.43
CA GLU A 627 1.87 -6.76 4.51
C GLU A 627 3.08 -6.16 5.26
N ASP A 628 3.69 -6.91 6.17
CA ASP A 628 5.03 -6.59 6.65
C ASP A 628 6.05 -6.96 5.57
N GLN A 629 6.76 -5.96 5.05
CA GLN A 629 7.73 -6.15 3.96
C GLN A 629 8.92 -7.08 4.31
N ASP A 630 9.14 -7.35 5.59
CA ASP A 630 10.15 -8.32 6.04
C ASP A 630 9.54 -9.67 6.46
N GLU A 631 8.22 -9.87 6.32
CA GLU A 631 7.49 -11.05 6.82
C GLU A 631 7.77 -11.38 8.30
N PHE A 632 8.06 -10.34 9.09
CA PHE A 632 8.53 -10.40 10.48
C PHE A 632 9.87 -11.13 10.67
N ILE A 633 10.71 -11.18 9.64
CA ILE A 633 12.05 -11.77 9.69
C ILE A 633 13.09 -10.64 9.58
N VAL A 634 13.96 -10.49 10.58
CA VAL A 634 14.93 -9.38 10.66
C VAL A 634 16.35 -9.86 10.89
N TRP A 635 17.34 -9.04 10.51
CA TRP A 635 18.74 -9.30 10.87
C TRP A 635 18.99 -8.91 12.33
N SER A 636 19.63 -9.76 13.12
CA SER A 636 19.99 -9.46 14.51
C SER A 636 21.34 -10.04 14.89
N ASP A 637 22.10 -9.26 15.66
CA ASP A 637 23.38 -9.65 16.23
C ASP A 637 23.29 -10.01 17.72
N GLU A 638 22.09 -10.02 18.31
CA GLU A 638 21.90 -10.28 19.74
C GLU A 638 22.46 -11.62 20.20
N ILE A 639 22.49 -12.62 19.32
CA ILE A 639 23.06 -13.93 19.61
C ILE A 639 24.56 -13.87 20.03
N TYR A 640 25.26 -12.78 19.72
CA TYR A 640 26.65 -12.57 20.15
C TYR A 640 26.78 -11.94 21.55
N GLY A 641 25.66 -11.67 22.21
CA GLY A 641 25.58 -11.27 23.62
C GLY A 641 24.97 -12.36 24.50
N ASP A 642 24.61 -13.51 23.92
CA ASP A 642 24.03 -14.67 24.59
C ASP A 642 25.14 -15.52 25.24
N ALA A 643 25.14 -15.56 26.57
CA ALA A 643 26.18 -16.22 27.34
C ALA A 643 25.80 -17.60 27.86
N ASP A 644 24.53 -18.00 27.79
CA ASP A 644 24.06 -19.30 28.27
C ASP A 644 23.38 -20.18 27.20
N GLY A 645 23.16 -19.63 26.01
CA GLY A 645 22.62 -20.29 24.83
C GLY A 645 21.09 -20.33 24.77
N ASP A 646 20.39 -19.49 25.52
CA ASP A 646 18.91 -19.45 25.54
C ASP A 646 18.28 -18.59 24.41
N GLY A 647 19.11 -17.87 23.63
CA GLY A 647 18.68 -16.99 22.55
C GLY A 647 18.29 -15.57 23.00
N LEU A 648 18.52 -15.23 24.25
CA LEU A 648 18.48 -13.87 24.80
C LEU A 648 19.92 -13.39 25.01
N ALA A 649 20.10 -12.06 24.98
CA ALA A 649 21.40 -11.48 25.23
C ALA A 649 21.49 -11.03 26.69
N GLU A 650 22.56 -11.42 27.38
CA GLU A 650 22.92 -10.92 28.71
C GLU A 650 23.89 -9.74 28.59
N PHE A 651 24.56 -9.64 27.44
CA PHE A 651 25.59 -8.65 27.16
C PHE A 651 25.21 -7.72 26.00
N PRO A 652 25.53 -6.42 26.09
CA PRO A 652 25.37 -5.49 24.98
C PRO A 652 26.24 -5.88 23.77
N VAL A 653 25.69 -5.71 22.57
CA VAL A 653 26.37 -6.02 21.31
C VAL A 653 26.43 -4.79 20.41
N SER A 654 27.59 -4.56 19.82
CA SER A 654 27.75 -3.67 18.66
C SER A 654 28.49 -4.37 17.51
N ARG A 655 28.39 -3.81 16.30
CA ARG A 655 29.08 -4.32 15.11
C ARG A 655 29.83 -3.22 14.39
N ILE A 656 31.10 -3.44 14.07
CA ILE A 656 31.87 -2.65 13.12
C ILE A 656 31.82 -3.35 11.75
N PRO A 657 30.88 -2.97 10.85
CA PRO A 657 30.85 -3.53 9.49
C PRO A 657 32.12 -3.14 8.74
N ASP A 658 32.69 -4.02 7.92
CA ASP A 658 33.90 -3.67 7.16
C ASP A 658 33.60 -2.99 5.82
N ALA A 659 32.44 -3.27 5.21
CA ALA A 659 32.03 -2.78 3.89
C ALA A 659 33.12 -2.95 2.80
N LYS A 660 34.04 -3.90 2.99
CA LYS A 660 35.25 -4.12 2.18
C LYS A 660 36.16 -2.88 2.10
N LYS A 661 36.18 -2.06 3.16
CA LYS A 661 36.94 -0.81 3.27
C LYS A 661 37.70 -0.74 4.61
N PRO A 662 39.03 -0.97 4.64
CA PRO A 662 39.81 -0.91 5.88
C PRO A 662 39.75 0.47 6.56
N ALA A 663 39.65 1.55 5.76
CA ALA A 663 39.53 2.90 6.28
C ALA A 663 38.26 3.13 7.11
N LEU A 664 37.14 2.46 6.77
CA LEU A 664 35.90 2.55 7.54
C LEU A 664 36.04 1.84 8.89
N VAL A 665 36.63 0.65 8.89
CA VAL A 665 36.91 -0.11 10.12
C VAL A 665 37.80 0.71 11.06
N LEU A 666 38.88 1.28 10.52
CA LEU A 666 39.79 2.11 11.29
C LEU A 666 39.08 3.37 11.84
N ALA A 667 38.26 4.04 11.02
CA ALA A 667 37.49 5.21 11.45
C ALA A 667 36.57 4.89 12.64
N ALA A 668 35.89 3.75 12.61
CA ALA A 668 35.03 3.30 13.71
C ALA A 668 35.83 2.97 14.99
N LEU A 669 36.98 2.30 14.86
CA LEU A 669 37.84 1.94 16.00
C LEU A 669 38.50 3.14 16.67
N THR A 670 38.77 4.19 15.89
CA THR A 670 39.41 5.42 16.37
C THR A 670 38.41 6.56 16.57
N ALA A 671 37.10 6.28 16.52
CA ALA A 671 36.06 7.30 16.70
C ALA A 671 36.23 8.00 18.06
N ASP A 672 36.00 9.30 18.12
CA ASP A 672 36.09 10.02 19.39
C ASP A 672 34.83 9.80 20.22
N LYS A 673 35.01 9.76 21.54
CA LYS A 673 33.85 9.83 22.44
C LYS A 673 33.25 11.23 22.33
N PRO A 674 31.92 11.37 22.16
CA PRO A 674 31.29 12.67 22.12
C PRO A 674 31.60 13.44 23.41
N GLY A 675 32.07 14.69 23.29
CA GLY A 675 32.18 15.58 24.43
C GLY A 675 30.80 15.86 25.05
N ARG A 676 30.75 16.29 26.31
CA ARG A 676 29.51 16.69 27.03
C ARG A 676 28.87 18.00 26.49
N VAL A 677 29.01 18.28 25.20
CA VAL A 677 28.64 19.56 24.59
C VAL A 677 27.14 19.65 24.34
N SER A 678 26.59 20.87 24.44
CA SER A 678 25.16 21.20 24.42
C SER A 678 24.48 21.16 23.04
N GLN A 679 25.11 20.54 22.03
CA GLN A 679 24.66 20.63 20.65
C GLN A 679 24.10 19.28 20.17
N ARG A 680 23.06 19.35 19.35
CA ARG A 680 22.38 18.21 18.74
C ARG A 680 21.91 18.59 17.35
N PHE A 681 21.68 17.60 16.51
CA PHE A 681 21.01 17.78 15.25
C PHE A 681 19.89 16.76 15.14
N GLY A 682 18.80 17.13 14.50
CA GLY A 682 17.77 16.15 14.21
C GLY A 682 16.80 16.67 13.20
N ILE A 683 16.25 15.72 12.45
CA ILE A 683 15.20 15.95 11.47
C ILE A 683 14.14 14.86 11.61
N CYS A 684 12.88 15.26 11.57
CA CYS A 684 11.72 14.38 11.58
C CYS A 684 10.81 14.69 10.40
N ASN A 685 9.96 13.73 10.05
CA ASN A 685 8.84 13.97 9.17
C ASN A 685 7.66 14.60 9.92
N SER A 686 6.71 15.19 9.20
CA SER A 686 5.59 15.91 9.84
C SER A 686 4.53 14.96 10.41
N ALA A 687 4.45 13.73 9.89
CA ALA A 687 3.51 12.71 10.32
C ALA A 687 3.94 11.92 11.57
N ARG A 688 5.04 12.31 12.25
CA ARG A 688 5.58 11.62 13.44
C ARG A 688 5.80 12.57 14.63
N PRO A 689 4.76 13.26 15.11
CA PRO A 689 4.89 14.27 16.16
C PRO A 689 5.43 13.73 17.48
N PHE A 690 5.26 12.44 17.79
CA PHE A 690 5.80 11.82 19.01
C PHE A 690 7.31 12.00 19.18
N SER A 691 8.03 12.13 18.06
CA SER A 691 9.49 12.28 18.05
C SER A 691 9.94 13.64 18.56
N PHE A 692 9.08 14.68 18.52
CA PHE A 692 9.36 15.99 19.11
C PHE A 692 9.54 15.89 20.62
N ASP A 693 8.64 15.17 21.29
CA ASP A 693 8.73 15.02 22.74
C ASP A 693 10.01 14.30 23.13
N ILE A 694 10.39 13.25 22.38
CA ILE A 694 11.64 12.52 22.62
C ILE A 694 12.84 13.43 22.38
N PHE A 695 12.89 14.10 21.23
CA PHE A 695 13.98 15.00 20.89
C PHE A 695 14.13 16.10 21.94
N ASN A 696 13.04 16.74 22.34
CA ASN A 696 13.09 17.87 23.27
C ASN A 696 13.32 17.45 24.72
N SER A 697 12.82 16.28 25.16
CA SER A 697 12.89 15.88 26.58
C SER A 697 14.11 15.05 26.95
N VAL A 698 14.64 14.23 26.04
CA VAL A 698 15.68 13.23 26.40
C VAL A 698 16.91 13.23 25.50
N VAL A 699 16.86 13.81 24.29
CA VAL A 699 18.07 13.93 23.46
C VAL A 699 18.96 15.07 23.98
N PRO A 700 20.22 14.80 24.35
CA PRO A 700 21.09 15.84 24.93
C PRO A 700 21.31 17.01 23.99
N GLY A 701 21.18 18.24 24.48
CA GLY A 701 21.41 19.49 23.74
C GLY A 701 20.17 20.37 23.66
N SER A 702 20.28 21.53 23.01
CA SER A 702 19.20 22.54 22.96
C SER A 702 18.83 23.01 21.55
N ALA A 703 19.51 22.54 20.52
CA ALA A 703 19.17 22.88 19.14
C ALA A 703 17.73 22.45 18.82
N PRO A 704 17.00 23.20 17.96
CA PRO A 704 15.63 22.87 17.59
C PRO A 704 15.57 21.61 16.72
N TYR A 705 14.46 20.88 16.82
CA TYR A 705 14.21 19.73 15.94
C TYR A 705 13.70 20.22 14.59
N MET A 706 14.32 19.79 13.49
CA MET A 706 13.86 20.16 12.16
C MET A 706 12.70 19.27 11.74
N THR A 707 11.70 19.84 11.08
CA THR A 707 10.66 19.10 10.35
C THR A 707 10.96 19.16 8.86
N SER A 708 10.91 18.02 8.17
CA SER A 708 10.89 17.99 6.71
C SER A 708 9.58 18.62 6.19
N GLY A 709 9.64 19.29 5.05
CA GLY A 709 8.47 19.99 4.49
C GLY A 709 8.15 21.28 5.25
N PRO A 710 8.56 22.46 4.76
CA PRO A 710 9.02 22.78 3.39
C PRO A 710 10.53 22.54 3.14
N ARG A 711 11.28 22.05 4.12
CA ARG A 711 12.75 21.94 4.03
C ARG A 711 13.17 20.56 3.52
N GLY A 712 14.08 20.54 2.53
CA GLY A 712 14.69 19.33 1.98
C GLY A 712 16.17 19.21 2.30
N TYR A 713 16.86 18.22 1.72
CA TYR A 713 18.29 17.96 1.98
C TYR A 713 19.20 19.16 1.68
N ARG A 714 18.81 20.05 0.76
CA ARG A 714 19.56 21.27 0.43
C ARG A 714 19.55 22.30 1.55
N ASP A 715 18.58 22.23 2.46
CA ASP A 715 18.48 23.09 3.64
C ASP A 715 19.28 22.52 4.82
N VAL A 716 19.77 21.28 4.71
CA VAL A 716 20.65 20.67 5.70
C VAL A 716 22.07 21.18 5.48
N ASN A 717 22.47 22.14 6.32
CA ASN A 717 23.86 22.59 6.35
C ASN A 717 24.73 21.48 6.98
N ALA A 718 25.72 20.97 6.24
CA ALA A 718 26.67 19.97 6.75
C ALA A 718 27.38 20.44 8.04
N GLY A 719 27.64 21.74 8.20
CA GLY A 719 28.16 22.29 9.46
C GLY A 719 27.18 22.15 10.63
N ALA A 720 25.87 22.25 10.38
CA ALA A 720 24.83 22.07 11.38
C ALA A 720 24.64 20.61 11.79
N ALA A 721 24.88 19.66 10.88
CA ALA A 721 24.81 18.22 11.15
C ALA A 721 26.06 17.66 11.85
N ARG A 722 27.17 18.42 11.90
CA ARG A 722 28.41 18.03 12.60
C ARG A 722 28.24 18.18 14.12
N GLN A 723 27.45 17.29 14.72
CA GLN A 723 27.06 17.34 16.13
C GLN A 723 27.35 16.03 16.86
N PRO A 724 27.47 16.07 18.20
CA PRO A 724 27.70 14.87 19.00
C PRO A 724 26.49 13.93 19.06
N PHE A 725 25.27 14.45 18.86
CA PHE A 725 24.04 13.67 18.90
C PHE A 725 23.16 13.99 17.69
N LEU A 726 22.81 12.97 16.92
CA LEU A 726 21.96 13.07 15.75
C LEU A 726 20.74 12.16 15.93
N TYR A 727 19.54 12.69 15.67
CA TYR A 727 18.30 11.91 15.71
C TYR A 727 17.48 12.10 14.42
N PHE A 728 17.30 11.02 13.68
CA PHE A 728 16.49 10.97 12.47
C PHE A 728 15.21 10.19 12.72
N MET A 729 14.06 10.80 12.42
CA MET A 729 12.76 10.13 12.43
C MET A 729 12.09 10.36 11.07
N LEU A 730 12.52 9.58 10.09
CA LEU A 730 12.23 9.73 8.67
C LEU A 730 11.88 8.37 8.06
N HIS A 731 11.40 8.38 6.82
CA HIS A 731 11.26 7.16 6.04
C HIS A 731 12.62 6.70 5.51
N GLY A 732 12.78 5.40 5.35
CA GLY A 732 13.96 4.77 4.77
C GLY A 732 13.56 3.62 3.85
N LEU A 733 14.47 3.17 2.99
CA LEU A 733 14.24 2.12 2.02
C LEU A 733 15.36 1.07 2.11
N ASP A 734 15.02 -0.19 1.88
CA ASP A 734 15.98 -1.29 1.88
C ASP A 734 16.95 -1.19 0.69
N ARG A 735 16.44 -0.82 -0.50
CA ARG A 735 17.22 -0.74 -1.73
C ARG A 735 18.10 0.50 -1.83
N ASP A 736 17.67 1.61 -1.22
CA ASP A 736 18.43 2.85 -1.14
C ASP A 736 18.62 3.28 0.31
N GLY A 737 19.78 2.93 0.87
CA GLY A 737 20.16 3.36 2.21
C GLY A 737 20.86 4.72 2.23
N SER A 738 21.12 5.35 1.08
CA SER A 738 21.91 6.58 0.99
C SER A 738 21.10 7.84 1.33
N ARG A 739 19.77 7.71 1.42
CA ARG A 739 18.82 8.81 1.59
C ARG A 739 17.79 8.46 2.65
N PHE A 740 17.28 9.48 3.33
CA PHE A 740 16.08 9.40 4.14
C PHE A 740 15.09 10.48 3.71
N TRP A 741 13.81 10.11 3.74
CA TRP A 741 12.72 10.93 3.22
C TRP A 741 11.83 11.40 4.35
N GLY A 742 11.44 12.66 4.27
CA GLY A 742 10.41 13.23 5.12
C GLY A 742 9.12 13.45 4.35
N ASP A 743 8.17 14.12 4.98
CA ASP A 743 6.90 14.48 4.37
C ASP A 743 6.94 15.95 3.92
N GLY A 744 6.39 16.24 2.74
CA GLY A 744 6.24 17.56 2.17
C GLY A 744 4.79 17.83 1.72
N THR A 745 4.48 19.08 1.39
CA THR A 745 3.13 19.49 0.94
C THR A 745 2.72 18.82 -0.38
N SER A 746 3.70 18.33 -1.16
CA SER A 746 3.53 17.62 -2.42
C SER A 746 4.01 16.16 -2.36
N GLY A 747 4.03 15.53 -1.18
CA GLY A 747 4.50 14.15 -1.00
C GLY A 747 5.85 14.04 -0.31
N ALA A 748 6.47 12.86 -0.39
CA ALA A 748 7.74 12.63 0.27
C ALA A 748 8.83 13.57 -0.29
N ILE A 749 9.63 14.14 0.61
CA ILE A 749 10.74 15.02 0.25
C ILE A 749 12.04 14.38 0.75
N GLU A 750 13.06 14.34 -0.10
CA GLU A 750 14.39 13.93 0.34
C GLU A 750 14.88 14.90 1.42
N ALA A 751 14.94 14.41 2.66
CA ALA A 751 15.17 15.23 3.84
C ALA A 751 16.66 15.27 4.20
N ILE A 752 17.38 14.17 4.00
CA ILE A 752 18.83 14.07 4.22
C ILE A 752 19.42 12.94 3.39
N ASN A 753 20.66 13.10 2.94
CA ASN A 753 21.40 12.09 2.18
C ASN A 753 22.88 12.02 2.61
N THR A 754 23.60 11.02 2.11
CA THR A 754 25.04 10.82 2.37
C THR A 754 25.95 11.93 1.84
N ASP A 755 25.50 12.72 0.87
CA ASP A 755 26.28 13.81 0.28
C ASP A 755 26.35 15.02 1.21
N VAL A 756 25.24 15.33 1.90
CA VAL A 756 25.16 16.44 2.85
C VAL A 756 25.60 16.06 4.26
N LEU A 757 25.82 14.77 4.54
CA LEU A 757 26.43 14.35 5.79
C LEU A 757 27.86 14.91 5.93
N PRO A 758 28.24 15.37 7.15
CA PRO A 758 29.63 15.71 7.44
C PRO A 758 30.53 14.51 7.16
N LYS A 759 31.67 14.76 6.50
CA LYS A 759 32.68 13.71 6.26
C LYS A 759 33.58 13.43 7.47
N SER A 760 33.41 14.19 8.56
CA SER A 760 34.13 13.97 9.82
C SER A 760 33.37 14.60 11.01
N GLY A 761 33.61 14.09 12.21
CA GLY A 761 33.11 14.70 13.45
C GLY A 761 31.63 14.48 13.71
N LEU A 762 31.08 13.36 13.22
CA LEU A 762 29.80 12.84 13.69
C LEU A 762 30.02 12.12 15.02
N GLY A 763 29.08 12.25 15.95
CA GLY A 763 29.10 11.54 17.22
C GLY A 763 28.25 10.27 17.18
N ILE A 764 27.10 10.31 17.84
CA ILE A 764 26.15 9.19 17.93
C ILE A 764 24.92 9.52 17.09
N VAL A 765 24.55 8.60 16.20
CA VAL A 765 23.36 8.71 15.36
C VAL A 765 22.32 7.71 15.80
N PHE A 766 21.08 8.15 15.98
CA PHE A 766 19.91 7.27 16.13
C PHE A 766 18.95 7.53 14.97
N ALA A 767 18.53 6.48 14.26
CA ALA A 767 17.63 6.54 13.14
C ALA A 767 16.40 5.64 13.37
N GLY A 768 15.25 6.26 13.57
CA GLY A 768 13.95 5.62 13.53
C GLY A 768 13.44 5.49 12.10
N CYS A 769 14.22 4.90 11.21
CA CYS A 769 13.89 4.79 9.79
C CYS A 769 13.84 3.32 9.38
N CYS A 770 12.92 2.95 8.49
CA CYS A 770 12.88 1.60 7.90
C CYS A 770 14.24 1.28 7.25
N TRP A 771 14.80 0.12 7.58
CA TRP A 771 16.11 -0.35 7.12
C TRP A 771 17.28 0.64 7.30
N GLY A 772 17.14 1.63 8.20
CA GLY A 772 18.14 2.69 8.37
C GLY A 772 19.53 2.21 8.80
N ALA A 773 19.62 1.01 9.42
CA ALA A 773 20.86 0.35 9.81
C ALA A 773 21.16 -0.92 8.97
N LEU A 774 20.46 -1.14 7.86
CA LEU A 774 20.73 -2.27 6.98
C LEU A 774 22.05 -2.03 6.21
N THR A 775 23.07 -2.83 6.54
CA THR A 775 24.44 -2.70 5.96
C THR A 775 24.70 -3.59 4.76
N VAL A 776 23.68 -4.31 4.30
CA VAL A 776 23.73 -5.29 3.19
C VAL A 776 22.57 -5.04 2.23
N ASN A 777 22.67 -5.56 1.00
CA ASN A 777 21.63 -5.35 -0.02
C ASN A 777 20.39 -6.23 0.17
N GLN A 778 20.49 -7.27 1.00
CA GLN A 778 19.44 -8.27 1.20
C GLN A 778 18.68 -8.02 2.50
N ARG A 779 17.35 -8.11 2.45
CA ARG A 779 16.52 -8.23 3.65
C ARG A 779 16.76 -9.59 4.31
N ALA A 780 16.33 -9.75 5.55
CA ALA A 780 16.55 -11.01 6.26
C ALA A 780 15.64 -12.15 5.79
N ASN A 781 14.47 -11.83 5.20
CA ASN A 781 13.57 -12.79 4.55
C ASN A 781 14.00 -13.18 3.13
N ASP A 782 15.00 -12.52 2.54
CA ASP A 782 15.54 -12.89 1.22
C ASP A 782 16.36 -14.17 1.31
N ARG A 783 15.71 -15.34 1.18
CA ARG A 783 16.31 -16.67 1.39
C ARG A 783 17.33 -17.11 0.33
N SER A 784 17.68 -16.28 -0.64
CA SER A 784 18.54 -16.66 -1.76
C SER A 784 19.90 -15.97 -1.75
N GLY A 785 20.97 -16.75 -1.57
CA GLY A 785 22.32 -16.40 -2.01
C GLY A 785 23.26 -15.76 -0.98
N THR A 786 24.35 -15.22 -1.49
CA THR A 786 25.43 -14.62 -0.71
C THR A 786 25.06 -13.20 -0.29
N VAL A 787 25.11 -12.94 1.02
CA VAL A 787 24.89 -11.60 1.57
C VAL A 787 25.97 -10.65 1.07
N SER A 788 25.56 -9.55 0.45
CA SER A 788 26.44 -8.58 -0.20
C SER A 788 26.43 -7.27 0.59
N PRO A 789 27.59 -6.80 1.09
CA PRO A 789 27.67 -5.54 1.85
C PRO A 789 27.39 -4.33 0.96
N LYS A 790 26.74 -3.31 1.54
CA LYS A 790 26.60 -1.98 0.94
C LYS A 790 27.93 -1.24 0.98
N ALA A 791 28.12 -0.34 0.02
CA ALA A 791 29.21 0.62 0.06
C ALA A 791 28.84 1.81 0.98
N PRO A 792 29.82 2.56 1.52
CA PRO A 792 29.56 3.69 2.41
C PRO A 792 28.68 4.79 1.81
N ASP A 793 28.79 5.05 0.51
CA ASP A 793 27.95 6.00 -0.24
C ASP A 793 26.52 5.49 -0.49
N ALA A 794 26.28 4.19 -0.33
CA ALA A 794 24.96 3.57 -0.48
C ALA A 794 24.22 3.35 0.86
N SER A 795 24.76 3.83 1.98
CA SER A 795 24.20 3.62 3.32
C SER A 795 24.52 4.77 4.28
N MET A 796 23.50 5.42 4.80
CA MET A 796 23.60 6.48 5.80
C MET A 796 24.36 6.01 7.05
N ALA A 797 24.13 4.76 7.46
CA ALA A 797 24.85 4.15 8.57
C ALA A 797 26.34 4.03 8.28
N LEU A 798 26.72 3.45 7.14
CA LEU A 798 28.12 3.26 6.78
C LEU A 798 28.83 4.60 6.49
N ALA A 799 28.16 5.56 5.85
CA ALA A 799 28.65 6.92 5.67
C ALA A 799 28.92 7.61 7.01
N SER A 800 28.02 7.44 7.98
CA SER A 800 28.17 8.02 9.31
C SER A 800 29.41 7.44 10.03
N LEU A 801 29.59 6.13 9.97
CA LEU A 801 30.77 5.47 10.54
C LEU A 801 32.07 5.87 9.83
N ALA A 802 32.05 5.98 8.49
CA ALA A 802 33.18 6.48 7.72
C ALA A 802 33.55 7.93 8.09
N ALA A 803 32.57 8.73 8.51
CA ALA A 803 32.76 10.07 9.04
C ALA A 803 33.16 10.11 10.53
N GLY A 804 33.47 8.96 11.13
CA GLY A 804 33.96 8.85 12.50
C GLY A 804 32.89 8.85 13.57
N ALA A 805 31.62 8.57 13.22
CA ALA A 805 30.58 8.34 14.21
C ALA A 805 30.98 7.21 15.17
N LEU A 806 30.81 7.45 16.48
CA LEU A 806 31.02 6.45 17.52
C LEU A 806 30.05 5.27 17.33
N ALA A 807 28.79 5.59 17.01
CA ALA A 807 27.80 4.60 16.65
C ALA A 807 26.70 5.15 15.76
N PHE A 808 26.08 4.24 15.02
CA PHE A 808 24.80 4.42 14.34
C PHE A 808 23.83 3.37 14.84
N VAL A 809 22.72 3.79 15.44
CA VAL A 809 21.66 2.91 15.96
C VAL A 809 20.43 3.04 15.09
N GLY A 810 19.89 1.93 14.58
CA GLY A 810 18.70 1.95 13.74
C GLY A 810 18.17 0.55 13.40
N CYS A 811 17.13 0.49 12.57
CA CYS A 811 16.47 -0.77 12.22
C CYS A 811 17.12 -1.49 11.04
N THR A 812 17.15 -2.82 11.08
CA THR A 812 17.48 -3.69 9.95
C THR A 812 16.25 -4.08 9.11
N GLY A 813 15.05 -3.67 9.53
CA GLY A 813 13.76 -3.95 8.89
C GLY A 813 12.84 -2.72 8.89
N VAL A 814 11.57 -2.90 8.52
CA VAL A 814 10.48 -1.92 8.60
C VAL A 814 10.33 -1.39 10.02
N HIS A 815 10.42 -0.08 10.16
CA HIS A 815 10.18 0.61 11.43
C HIS A 815 8.71 0.99 11.57
N TYR A 816 8.09 0.60 12.68
CA TYR A 816 6.72 0.96 13.01
C TYR A 816 6.70 2.09 14.03
N SER A 817 6.15 3.22 13.61
CA SER A 817 5.99 4.38 14.48
C SER A 817 4.66 4.36 15.22
N PRO A 818 4.59 4.90 16.44
CA PRO A 818 3.31 5.15 17.10
C PRO A 818 2.53 6.28 16.44
N GLY A 819 1.26 6.38 16.84
CA GLY A 819 0.45 7.59 16.67
C GLY A 819 0.95 8.75 17.55
N SER A 820 0.15 9.82 17.63
CA SER A 820 0.53 11.06 18.34
C SER A 820 0.88 10.87 19.82
N ALA A 821 0.24 9.93 20.52
CA ALA A 821 0.51 9.64 21.93
C ALA A 821 1.94 9.11 22.18
N GLY A 822 2.56 8.44 21.20
CA GLY A 822 3.96 8.06 21.28
C GLY A 822 4.31 6.92 22.26
N ASP A 823 3.30 6.26 22.83
CA ASP A 823 3.41 5.34 23.97
C ASP A 823 3.41 3.85 23.57
N PHE A 824 3.34 3.54 22.28
CA PHE A 824 3.43 2.17 21.74
C PHE A 824 4.42 2.06 20.57
N PHE A 825 4.60 0.85 20.03
CA PHE A 825 5.52 0.57 18.91
C PHE A 825 6.91 1.22 19.09
N GLY A 826 7.45 1.93 18.10
CA GLY A 826 8.82 2.46 18.17
C GLY A 826 9.06 3.55 19.23
N GLY A 827 8.00 4.20 19.74
CA GLY A 827 8.12 5.33 20.67
C GLY A 827 8.84 4.99 21.97
N PRO A 828 8.39 3.97 22.73
CA PRO A 828 9.05 3.51 23.95
C PRO A 828 10.53 3.15 23.74
N MET A 829 10.87 2.44 22.66
CA MET A 829 12.25 2.06 22.35
C MET A 829 13.17 3.28 22.17
N HIS A 830 12.72 4.28 21.39
CA HIS A 830 13.50 5.50 21.15
C HIS A 830 13.73 6.29 22.44
N ARG A 831 12.66 6.43 23.26
CA ARG A 831 12.73 7.15 24.53
C ARG A 831 13.66 6.45 25.51
N ALA A 832 13.56 5.12 25.61
CA ALA A 832 14.39 4.32 26.49
C ALA A 832 15.87 4.41 26.09
N PHE A 833 16.19 4.35 24.78
CA PHE A 833 17.55 4.50 24.28
C PHE A 833 18.19 5.82 24.72
N TRP A 834 17.54 6.96 24.43
CA TRP A 834 18.13 8.27 24.75
C TRP A 834 18.29 8.51 26.26
N LYS A 835 17.34 8.03 27.09
CA LYS A 835 17.48 8.05 28.56
C LYS A 835 18.66 7.19 29.03
N ALA A 836 18.79 5.98 28.49
CA ALA A 836 19.87 5.07 28.85
C ALA A 836 21.23 5.62 28.39
N LEU A 837 21.30 6.26 27.22
CA LEU A 837 22.54 6.82 26.68
C LEU A 837 23.17 7.86 27.61
N ALA A 838 22.37 8.78 28.14
CA ALA A 838 22.84 9.79 29.09
C ALA A 838 23.36 9.16 30.40
N SER A 839 22.78 8.03 30.82
CA SER A 839 23.13 7.34 32.07
C SER A 839 24.33 6.40 31.92
N ASN A 840 24.60 5.92 30.71
CA ASN A 840 25.64 4.93 30.40
C ASN A 840 26.93 5.57 29.89
N ASP A 841 27.27 6.76 30.37
CA ASP A 841 28.48 7.50 29.98
C ASP A 841 28.65 7.59 28.44
N PHE A 842 27.51 7.69 27.73
CA PHE A 842 27.39 7.73 26.28
C PHE A 842 27.89 6.50 25.53
N SER A 843 27.83 5.29 26.11
CA SER A 843 27.98 4.01 25.39
C SER A 843 26.68 3.62 24.67
N PRO A 844 26.60 3.70 23.32
CA PRO A 844 25.38 3.38 22.58
C PRO A 844 25.02 1.89 22.60
N ALA A 845 26.01 1.00 22.64
CA ALA A 845 25.76 -0.43 22.72
C ALA A 845 25.04 -0.77 24.03
N LYS A 846 25.56 -0.27 25.16
CA LYS A 846 24.94 -0.44 26.47
C LYS A 846 23.58 0.26 26.57
N ALA A 847 23.44 1.45 25.98
CA ALA A 847 22.17 2.16 25.94
C ALA A 847 21.08 1.41 25.18
N LEU A 848 21.39 0.82 24.02
CA LEU A 848 20.44 0.01 23.26
C LEU A 848 20.04 -1.27 24.02
N PHE A 849 21.00 -1.91 24.68
CA PHE A 849 20.75 -3.07 25.53
C PHE A 849 19.80 -2.74 26.69
N ASP A 850 20.08 -1.66 27.43
CA ASP A 850 19.22 -1.23 28.54
C ASP A 850 17.84 -0.77 28.04
N ALA A 851 17.76 -0.15 26.86
CA ALA A 851 16.50 0.23 26.22
C ALA A 851 15.64 -0.98 25.86
N ARG A 852 16.26 -2.05 25.35
CA ARG A 852 15.57 -3.31 25.04
C ARG A 852 15.00 -3.99 26.27
N LYS A 853 15.76 -4.02 27.38
CA LYS A 853 15.24 -4.55 28.65
C LYS A 853 14.04 -3.74 29.14
N ALA A 854 14.12 -2.42 29.08
CA ALA A 854 13.00 -1.55 29.46
C ALA A 854 11.78 -1.77 28.55
N PHE A 855 12.00 -1.85 27.23
CA PHE A 855 10.95 -2.13 26.25
C PHE A 855 10.27 -3.48 26.53
N LEU A 856 11.05 -4.55 26.67
CA LEU A 856 10.53 -5.90 26.90
C LEU A 856 9.75 -6.00 28.23
N ALA A 857 10.20 -5.31 29.28
CA ALA A 857 9.53 -5.29 30.57
C ALA A 857 8.13 -4.62 30.54
N GLU A 858 7.90 -3.73 29.58
CA GLU A 858 6.63 -3.01 29.40
C GLU A 858 5.76 -3.58 28.27
N MET A 859 6.21 -4.64 27.58
CA MET A 859 5.41 -5.29 26.55
C MET A 859 4.22 -6.08 27.16
N PRO A 860 3.00 -5.98 26.60
CA PRO A 860 2.63 -5.07 25.51
C PRO A 860 2.43 -3.62 25.95
N HIS A 861 2.83 -2.68 25.10
CA HIS A 861 2.68 -1.24 25.36
C HIS A 861 1.25 -0.77 25.02
N GLY A 862 0.26 -1.31 25.72
CA GLY A 862 -1.16 -0.97 25.55
C GLY A 862 -1.84 -1.58 24.31
N ARG A 863 -1.10 -2.30 23.46
CA ARG A 863 -1.58 -2.92 22.22
C ARG A 863 -1.60 -4.45 22.33
N ARG A 864 -2.71 -5.09 22.01
CA ARG A 864 -2.93 -6.52 22.36
C ARG A 864 -3.36 -7.39 21.20
N LEU A 865 -3.65 -6.81 20.04
CA LEU A 865 -3.98 -7.61 18.87
C LEU A 865 -2.74 -8.40 18.41
N PRO A 866 -2.89 -9.61 17.86
CA PRO A 866 -1.77 -10.42 17.41
C PRO A 866 -0.79 -9.68 16.49
N LEU A 867 -1.29 -8.91 15.53
CA LEU A 867 -0.46 -8.11 14.63
C LEU A 867 0.32 -7.02 15.38
N GLU A 868 -0.29 -6.38 16.37
CA GLU A 868 0.38 -5.37 17.18
C GLU A 868 1.49 -5.98 18.05
N LEU A 869 1.25 -7.16 18.62
CA LEU A 869 2.26 -7.92 19.37
C LEU A 869 3.43 -8.35 18.46
N ALA A 870 3.13 -8.77 17.23
CA ALA A 870 4.12 -9.10 16.21
C ALA A 870 5.02 -7.89 15.89
N ILE A 871 4.41 -6.71 15.72
CA ILE A 871 5.12 -5.45 15.52
C ILE A 871 6.04 -5.13 16.71
N GLU A 872 5.57 -5.25 17.95
CA GLU A 872 6.40 -4.98 19.13
C GLU A 872 7.58 -5.96 19.26
N ARG A 873 7.36 -7.26 19.00
CA ARG A 873 8.44 -8.26 18.97
C ARG A 873 9.47 -7.95 17.88
N LYS A 874 9.01 -7.48 16.72
CA LYS A 874 9.89 -7.05 15.64
C LYS A 874 10.75 -5.87 16.05
N ILE A 875 10.15 -4.83 16.65
CA ILE A 875 10.85 -3.64 17.14
C ILE A 875 11.95 -4.03 18.14
N TYR A 876 11.65 -4.92 19.08
CA TYR A 876 12.62 -5.41 20.04
C TYR A 876 13.87 -6.02 19.37
N ARG A 877 13.68 -6.89 18.36
CA ARG A 877 14.78 -7.60 17.69
C ARG A 877 15.51 -6.80 16.61
N GLN A 878 14.85 -5.87 15.92
CA GLN A 878 15.41 -5.28 14.68
C GLN A 878 16.36 -4.09 14.85
N PHE A 879 16.41 -3.45 16.02
CA PHE A 879 17.37 -2.37 16.24
C PHE A 879 18.79 -2.92 16.37
N THR A 880 19.78 -2.31 15.75
CA THR A 880 21.18 -2.72 15.90
C THR A 880 22.07 -1.52 16.19
N CYS A 881 23.18 -1.75 16.90
CA CYS A 881 24.20 -0.75 17.17
C CYS A 881 25.41 -1.01 16.27
N LEU A 882 25.58 -0.16 15.25
CA LEU A 882 26.72 -0.19 14.35
C LEU A 882 27.81 0.77 14.83
N GLY A 883 29.08 0.46 14.58
CA GLY A 883 30.24 1.19 15.10
C GLY A 883 30.85 0.55 16.33
N LEU A 884 31.80 1.24 16.95
CA LEU A 884 32.44 0.74 18.16
C LEU A 884 31.45 0.72 19.33
N GLY A 885 30.68 1.79 19.54
CA GLY A 885 29.56 1.77 20.47
C GLY A 885 29.90 1.74 21.98
N TRP A 886 31.17 1.95 22.35
CA TRP A 886 31.67 1.89 23.74
C TRP A 886 32.34 3.17 24.18
#